data_AF-A0AAW0LDQ0-F1
#
_entry.id   AF-A0AAW0LDQ0-F1
#
_cell.length_a   1.000
_cell.length_b   1.000
_cell.length_c   1.000
_cell.angle_alpha   90.00
_cell.angle_beta   90.00
_cell.angle_gamma   90.00
#
_symmetry.space_group_name_H-M   'P 1'
#
loop_
_entity.id
_entity.type
_entity.pdbx_description
1 polymer ?
#
loop_
_entity_poly.entity_id
_entity_poly.type
_entity_poly.pdbx_seq_one_letter_code
_entity_poly.pdbx_strand_id
1 'polypeptide(L)'
;MASIEMCERLSSMAIIVNLVTYLVDTMHMTSASASNFASTSGGTSYLLCLFGGIVADSFLGRYWTIAIAAVIHAGGTCLLAISTALPNLRPPPCDPALSNKCVKANSLQMGIFTIAVYLTNIGMGGIKSSVPGLGTDQFDLKDAKESAQMARFFDRFHFVTNLGTLLAVTVLVYIQDEVGRSWAYGICAASMILAILVFVLGTKRHRHKKRFGTPILQILQVIVAAVMKRKTPFPSNVSALYEDPSQESIICHTDKFRVDSGTPNPWRLCTVTRVEKVKMLVKLLPIWATTIIFWTIHAQLASFSVQQAATMDRSIGKFQIPPASLYAFFVVAIIITLATLQKIGLGLFFSILGMAAAALVEKRRLLVVKANRGTVTTLPVSTFFLLPQFILVGIGEAFMLSGELDFFTINAPIGMKAISTGLYLTTTSFGMFFSTILVTILTNYTGRNGGDNWLPPSINDGRLDYFYWLLALLTLINLGFYILCAVRFIPNSTKIVTDMNGGIEMCERLSSMAIIANMVTYFVGTMHLPSASASNFASTSRGTSYLLCLFGGIVADSFIGRYWTIAIAAAIHAEWGTCLLAISTALPNLSPPPCNPALSNKCTEANSPQMGVFTMALYLTNIGIGGIKSSVAGLGTDQFDQKDDKEKAQMAHFFDT
;
A
#
# COMPACT_ATOMS: atom_id res chain seq x y z
N MET A 1 -14.98 -7.88 15.99
CA MET A 1 -14.50 -7.18 14.78
C MET A 1 -13.01 -7.43 14.58
N ALA A 2 -12.13 -6.93 15.47
CA ALA A 2 -10.70 -7.19 15.39
C ALA A 2 -10.35 -8.70 15.37
N SER A 3 -11.09 -9.53 16.13
CA SER A 3 -10.96 -10.99 16.09
C SER A 3 -11.21 -11.59 14.70
N ILE A 4 -12.33 -11.24 14.06
CA ILE A 4 -12.67 -11.71 12.70
C ILE A 4 -11.62 -11.24 11.70
N GLU A 5 -11.24 -9.96 11.71
CA GLU A 5 -10.23 -9.46 10.77
C GLU A 5 -8.89 -10.18 10.98
N MET A 6 -8.45 -10.34 12.23
CA MET A 6 -7.19 -11.01 12.55
C MET A 6 -7.20 -12.47 12.07
N CYS A 7 -8.24 -13.24 12.39
CA CYS A 7 -8.34 -14.65 11.99
C CYS A 7 -8.49 -14.81 10.48
N GLU A 8 -9.21 -13.90 9.82
CA GLU A 8 -9.32 -13.91 8.36
C GLU A 8 -7.97 -13.59 7.72
N ARG A 9 -7.26 -12.56 8.20
CA ARG A 9 -5.93 -12.19 7.70
C ARG A 9 -4.92 -13.30 7.91
N LEU A 10 -4.92 -13.89 9.09
CA LEU A 10 -4.08 -15.03 9.46
C LEU A 10 -4.31 -16.21 8.49
N SER A 11 -5.58 -16.56 8.25
CA SER A 11 -5.98 -17.65 7.36
C SER A 11 -5.64 -17.36 5.90
N SER A 12 -6.13 -16.25 5.37
CA SER A 12 -6.01 -15.87 3.96
C SER A 12 -4.54 -15.70 3.56
N MET A 13 -3.72 -15.05 4.38
CA MET A 13 -2.30 -14.86 4.05
C MET A 13 -1.53 -16.17 4.08
N ALA A 14 -1.77 -17.04 5.06
CA ALA A 14 -1.13 -18.36 5.12
C ALA A 14 -1.52 -19.24 3.93
N ILE A 15 -2.77 -19.14 3.45
CA ILE A 15 -3.22 -19.86 2.26
C ILE A 15 -2.58 -19.27 1.00
N ILE A 16 -2.67 -17.95 0.78
CA ILE A 16 -2.23 -17.28 -0.44
C ILE A 16 -0.73 -17.47 -0.70
N VAL A 17 0.13 -17.21 0.29
CA VAL A 17 1.59 -17.19 0.07
C VAL A 17 2.19 -18.58 -0.15
N ASN A 18 1.53 -19.63 0.33
CA ASN A 18 2.02 -21.00 0.25
C ASN A 18 1.10 -21.91 -0.59
N LEU A 19 0.16 -21.33 -1.34
CA LEU A 19 -0.74 -22.08 -2.23
C LEU A 19 0.04 -22.77 -3.35
N VAL A 20 1.04 -22.08 -3.88
CA VAL A 20 1.79 -22.51 -5.06
C VAL A 20 2.62 -23.76 -4.78
N THR A 21 3.20 -23.89 -3.58
CA THR A 21 3.93 -25.11 -3.18
C THR A 21 2.99 -26.31 -3.11
N TYR A 22 1.77 -26.14 -2.58
CA TYR A 22 0.79 -27.22 -2.57
C TYR A 22 0.39 -27.69 -3.97
N LEU A 23 0.18 -26.74 -4.89
CA LEU A 23 -0.20 -27.06 -6.27
C LEU A 23 0.92 -27.79 -7.03
N VAL A 24 2.18 -27.40 -6.81
CA VAL A 24 3.34 -28.02 -7.46
C VAL A 24 3.69 -29.35 -6.79
N ASP A 25 3.89 -29.35 -5.48
CA ASP A 25 4.45 -30.50 -4.75
C ASP A 25 3.42 -31.58 -4.47
N THR A 26 2.15 -31.21 -4.21
CA THR A 26 1.10 -32.19 -3.86
C THR A 26 0.14 -32.44 -5.02
N MET A 27 -0.29 -31.42 -5.76
CA MET A 27 -1.22 -31.62 -6.90
C MET A 27 -0.51 -31.92 -8.23
N HIS A 28 0.84 -31.89 -8.24
CA HIS A 28 1.69 -32.15 -9.40
C HIS A 28 1.36 -31.28 -10.62
N MET A 29 0.98 -30.03 -10.39
CA MET A 29 0.80 -29.04 -11.45
C MET A 29 2.15 -28.49 -11.92
N THR A 30 2.20 -27.99 -13.15
CA THR A 30 3.38 -27.29 -13.66
C THR A 30 3.57 -25.96 -12.92
N SER A 31 4.82 -25.49 -12.80
CA SER A 31 5.16 -24.22 -12.16
C SER A 31 4.32 -23.04 -12.67
N ALA A 32 4.14 -22.95 -13.99
CA ALA A 32 3.36 -21.89 -14.62
C ALA A 32 1.85 -22.01 -14.38
N SER A 33 1.27 -23.21 -14.47
CA SER A 33 -0.16 -23.41 -14.20
C SER A 33 -0.51 -23.19 -12.73
N ALA A 34 0.38 -23.57 -11.80
CA ALA A 34 0.22 -23.29 -10.39
C ALA A 34 0.26 -21.78 -10.08
N SER A 35 1.21 -21.05 -10.70
CA SER A 35 1.30 -19.59 -10.58
C SER A 35 0.05 -18.88 -11.12
N ASN A 36 -0.46 -19.32 -12.28
CA ASN A 36 -1.70 -18.82 -12.86
C ASN A 36 -2.92 -19.07 -11.95
N PHE A 37 -3.06 -20.28 -11.40
CA PHE A 37 -4.15 -20.58 -10.48
C PHE A 37 -4.07 -19.70 -9.22
N ALA A 38 -2.90 -19.56 -8.62
CA ALA A 38 -2.71 -18.74 -7.43
C ALA A 38 -2.99 -17.26 -7.70
N SER A 39 -2.48 -16.71 -8.81
CA SER A 39 -2.74 -15.33 -9.23
C SER A 39 -4.22 -15.11 -9.54
N THR A 40 -4.87 -16.02 -10.28
CA THR A 40 -6.31 -15.93 -10.59
C THR A 40 -7.16 -16.00 -9.33
N SER A 41 -6.81 -16.89 -8.40
CA SER A 41 -7.47 -17.02 -7.10
C SER A 41 -7.35 -15.74 -6.29
N GLY A 42 -6.13 -15.20 -6.14
CA GLY A 42 -5.89 -13.93 -5.45
C GLY A 42 -6.58 -12.75 -6.11
N GLY A 43 -6.55 -12.66 -7.44
CA GLY A 43 -7.27 -11.61 -8.18
C GLY A 43 -8.78 -11.68 -7.96
N THR A 44 -9.35 -12.89 -7.90
CA THR A 44 -10.77 -13.11 -7.65
C THR A 44 -11.17 -12.73 -6.22
N SER A 45 -10.35 -13.03 -5.20
CA SER A 45 -10.67 -12.67 -3.82
C SER A 45 -10.76 -11.14 -3.63
N TYR A 46 -9.85 -10.37 -4.23
CA TYR A 46 -9.91 -8.91 -4.21
C TYR A 46 -11.09 -8.34 -5.01
N LEU A 47 -11.45 -8.96 -6.15
CA LEU A 47 -12.66 -8.57 -6.89
C LEU A 47 -13.94 -8.81 -6.07
N LEU A 48 -14.00 -9.95 -5.38
CA LEU A 48 -15.11 -10.31 -4.50
C LEU A 48 -15.21 -9.37 -3.28
N CYS A 49 -14.13 -8.68 -2.89
CA CYS A 49 -14.21 -7.61 -1.90
C CYS A 49 -15.11 -6.46 -2.38
N LEU A 50 -14.95 -6.02 -3.64
CA LEU A 50 -15.81 -4.99 -4.21
C LEU A 50 -17.29 -5.44 -4.19
N PHE A 51 -17.54 -6.68 -4.60
CA PHE A 51 -18.89 -7.25 -4.59
C PHE A 51 -19.47 -7.36 -3.17
N GLY A 52 -18.66 -7.80 -2.20
CA GLY A 52 -19.04 -7.85 -0.79
C GLY A 52 -19.49 -6.50 -0.24
N GLY A 53 -18.80 -5.41 -0.61
CA GLY A 53 -19.19 -4.05 -0.26
C GLY A 53 -20.53 -3.64 -0.88
N ILE A 54 -20.75 -3.95 -2.16
CA ILE A 54 -22.05 -3.69 -2.84
C ILE A 54 -23.19 -4.41 -2.13
N VAL A 55 -23.00 -5.67 -1.78
CA VAL A 55 -24.00 -6.48 -1.07
C VAL A 55 -24.30 -5.92 0.32
N ALA A 56 -23.25 -5.50 1.05
CA ALA A 56 -23.39 -4.87 2.36
C ALA A 56 -24.18 -3.57 2.31
N ASP A 57 -23.89 -2.69 1.35
CA ASP A 57 -24.51 -1.38 1.28
C ASP A 57 -25.92 -1.43 0.64
N SER A 58 -26.18 -2.35 -0.30
CA SER A 58 -27.45 -2.42 -1.03
C SER A 58 -28.52 -3.29 -0.37
N PHE A 59 -28.14 -4.47 0.16
CA PHE A 59 -29.09 -5.53 0.50
C PHE A 59 -29.05 -5.92 1.98
N LEU A 60 -27.91 -6.43 2.44
CA LEU A 60 -27.82 -7.16 3.72
C LEU A 60 -27.48 -6.27 4.93
N GLY A 61 -26.78 -5.15 4.71
CA GLY A 61 -26.13 -4.40 5.78
C GLY A 61 -24.79 -5.02 6.19
N ARG A 62 -23.86 -4.17 6.66
CA ARG A 62 -22.47 -4.57 6.98
C ARG A 62 -22.38 -5.71 7.99
N TYR A 63 -23.20 -5.72 9.04
CA TYR A 63 -23.18 -6.77 10.06
C TYR A 63 -23.52 -8.16 9.49
N TRP A 64 -24.62 -8.28 8.74
CA TRP A 64 -25.05 -9.55 8.16
C TRP A 64 -24.11 -10.03 7.05
N THR A 65 -23.57 -9.11 6.24
CA THR A 65 -22.53 -9.46 5.27
C THR A 65 -21.31 -10.08 5.95
N ILE A 66 -20.82 -9.50 7.05
CA ILE A 66 -19.69 -10.05 7.80
C ILE A 66 -20.05 -11.43 8.38
N ALA A 67 -21.21 -11.58 9.01
CA ALA A 67 -21.63 -12.84 9.63
C ALA A 67 -21.71 -13.98 8.60
N ILE A 68 -22.39 -13.75 7.47
CA ILE A 68 -22.55 -14.74 6.41
C ILE A 68 -21.20 -15.04 5.74
N ALA A 69 -20.41 -14.00 5.43
CA ALA A 69 -19.10 -14.17 4.80
C ALA A 69 -18.11 -14.92 5.70
N ALA A 70 -18.14 -14.68 7.02
CA ALA A 70 -17.32 -15.41 7.98
C ALA A 70 -17.68 -16.90 8.04
N VAL A 71 -18.97 -17.24 8.03
CA VAL A 71 -19.42 -18.65 7.95
C VAL A 71 -18.98 -19.30 6.64
N ILE A 72 -19.10 -18.60 5.51
CA ILE A 72 -18.63 -19.08 4.20
C ILE A 72 -17.10 -19.28 4.22
N HIS A 73 -16.34 -18.36 4.80
CA HIS A 73 -14.89 -18.48 4.93
C HIS A 73 -14.49 -19.67 5.79
N ALA A 74 -15.15 -19.87 6.94
CA ALA A 74 -14.93 -21.03 7.80
C ALA A 74 -15.25 -22.35 7.10
N GLY A 75 -16.34 -22.39 6.32
CA GLY A 75 -16.71 -23.54 5.50
C GLY A 75 -15.66 -23.85 4.42
N GLY A 76 -15.15 -22.82 3.74
CA GLY A 76 -14.08 -22.94 2.75
C GLY A 76 -12.77 -23.50 3.34
N THR A 77 -12.33 -22.96 4.48
CA THR A 77 -11.10 -23.42 5.14
C THR A 77 -11.25 -24.82 5.75
N CYS A 78 -12.44 -25.16 6.27
CA CYS A 78 -12.75 -26.52 6.72
C CYS A 78 -12.71 -27.51 5.56
N LEU A 79 -13.33 -27.18 4.42
CA LEU A 79 -13.29 -28.02 3.23
C LEU A 79 -11.85 -28.18 2.70
N LEU A 80 -11.02 -27.13 2.80
CA LEU A 80 -9.60 -27.19 2.45
C LEU A 80 -8.81 -28.14 3.37
N ALA A 81 -9.08 -28.09 4.68
CA ALA A 81 -8.50 -29.02 5.64
C ALA A 81 -8.89 -30.48 5.33
N ILE A 82 -10.17 -30.73 5.02
CA ILE A 82 -10.66 -32.06 4.61
C ILE A 82 -10.01 -32.52 3.30
N SER A 83 -9.94 -31.65 2.29
CA SER A 83 -9.34 -31.93 0.99
C SER A 83 -7.86 -32.31 1.10
N THR A 84 -7.15 -31.76 2.07
CA THR A 84 -5.72 -32.07 2.30
C THR A 84 -5.50 -33.25 3.24
N ALA A 85 -6.48 -33.59 4.09
CA ALA A 85 -6.40 -34.71 5.02
C ALA A 85 -6.76 -36.05 4.36
N LEU A 86 -7.76 -36.09 3.47
CA LEU A 86 -8.25 -37.33 2.89
C LEU A 86 -7.35 -37.82 1.73
N PRO A 87 -6.79 -39.05 1.80
CA PRO A 87 -5.92 -39.58 0.75
C PRO A 87 -6.58 -39.66 -0.63
N ASN A 88 -7.89 -39.91 -0.69
CA ASN A 88 -8.64 -40.01 -1.94
C ASN A 88 -8.81 -38.65 -2.65
N LEU A 89 -8.66 -37.54 -1.92
CA LEU A 89 -8.83 -36.18 -2.42
C LEU A 89 -7.52 -35.52 -2.89
N ARG A 90 -6.41 -36.29 -2.91
CA ARG A 90 -5.12 -35.86 -3.45
C ARG A 90 -4.50 -36.98 -4.30
N PRO A 91 -3.63 -36.68 -5.27
CA PRO A 91 -2.90 -37.72 -5.98
C PRO A 91 -1.94 -38.44 -5.02
N PRO A 92 -1.51 -39.67 -5.37
CA PRO A 92 -0.55 -40.42 -4.55
C PRO A 92 0.78 -39.66 -4.45
N PRO A 93 1.49 -39.76 -3.31
CA PRO A 93 2.77 -39.11 -3.13
C PRO A 93 3.78 -39.59 -4.17
N CYS A 94 4.53 -38.66 -4.76
CA CYS A 94 5.53 -38.93 -5.77
C CYS A 94 6.94 -38.68 -5.22
N ASP A 95 7.91 -39.48 -5.65
CA ASP A 95 9.32 -39.24 -5.32
C ASP A 95 9.85 -38.06 -6.15
N PRO A 96 10.42 -37.00 -5.54
CA PRO A 96 11.01 -35.88 -6.27
C PRO A 96 12.10 -36.28 -7.27
N ALA A 97 12.77 -37.43 -7.10
CA ALA A 97 13.74 -37.95 -8.07
C ALA A 97 13.11 -38.47 -9.38
N LEU A 98 11.80 -38.72 -9.39
CA LEU A 98 11.02 -39.25 -10.52
C LEU A 98 9.95 -38.26 -11.01
N SER A 99 10.19 -36.95 -10.86
CA SER A 99 9.18 -35.89 -11.08
C SER A 99 8.47 -35.93 -12.45
N ASN A 100 9.14 -36.43 -13.49
CA ASN A 100 8.58 -36.56 -14.85
C ASN A 100 7.53 -37.68 -15.01
N LYS A 101 7.28 -38.51 -13.98
CA LYS A 101 6.29 -39.61 -13.99
C LYS A 101 5.17 -39.45 -12.95
N CYS A 102 5.08 -38.31 -12.26
CA CYS A 102 4.06 -38.12 -11.24
C CYS A 102 2.65 -38.02 -11.85
N VAL A 103 1.69 -38.71 -11.24
CA VAL A 103 0.28 -38.66 -11.65
C VAL A 103 -0.31 -37.33 -11.20
N LYS A 104 -0.81 -36.53 -12.15
CA LYS A 104 -1.48 -35.26 -11.87
C LYS A 104 -2.79 -35.49 -11.13
N ALA A 105 -3.21 -34.50 -10.33
CA ALA A 105 -4.51 -34.52 -9.69
C ALA A 105 -5.65 -34.74 -10.71
N ASN A 106 -6.59 -35.63 -10.39
CA ASN A 106 -7.74 -35.88 -11.25
C ASN A 106 -8.76 -34.71 -11.17
N SER A 107 -9.73 -34.69 -12.07
CA SER A 107 -10.72 -33.61 -12.14
C SER A 107 -11.57 -33.45 -10.86
N LEU A 108 -11.84 -34.54 -10.14
CA LEU A 108 -12.61 -34.51 -8.89
C LEU A 108 -11.79 -33.86 -7.76
N GLN A 109 -10.53 -34.29 -7.59
CA GLN A 109 -9.59 -33.77 -6.60
C GLN A 109 -9.37 -32.26 -6.81
N MET A 110 -9.11 -31.88 -8.07
CA MET A 110 -8.95 -30.48 -8.43
C MET A 110 -10.25 -29.68 -8.26
N GLY A 111 -11.40 -30.27 -8.58
CA GLY A 111 -12.72 -29.63 -8.42
C GLY A 111 -13.04 -29.30 -6.97
N ILE A 112 -12.90 -30.28 -6.06
CA ILE A 112 -13.17 -30.09 -4.62
C ILE A 112 -12.21 -29.07 -4.02
N PHE A 113 -10.92 -29.17 -4.33
CA PHE A 113 -9.92 -28.21 -3.88
C PHE A 113 -10.24 -26.79 -4.38
N THR A 114 -10.61 -26.66 -5.65
CA THR A 114 -11.00 -25.36 -6.23
C THR A 114 -12.21 -24.78 -5.51
N ILE A 115 -13.26 -25.57 -5.29
CA ILE A 115 -14.44 -25.12 -4.53
C ILE A 115 -14.05 -24.62 -3.14
N ALA A 116 -13.16 -25.32 -2.43
CA ALA A 116 -12.67 -24.91 -1.11
C ALA A 116 -11.96 -23.55 -1.14
N VAL A 117 -11.05 -23.36 -2.09
CA VAL A 117 -10.30 -22.10 -2.26
C VAL A 117 -11.24 -20.95 -2.62
N TYR A 118 -12.17 -21.16 -3.57
CA TYR A 118 -13.10 -20.09 -3.98
C TYR A 118 -14.14 -19.76 -2.89
N LEU A 119 -14.60 -20.72 -2.09
CA LEU A 119 -15.43 -20.44 -0.91
C LEU A 119 -14.67 -19.56 0.10
N THR A 120 -13.39 -19.88 0.34
CA THR A 120 -12.51 -19.07 1.20
C THR A 120 -12.39 -17.65 0.66
N ASN A 121 -12.21 -17.48 -0.65
CA ASN A 121 -12.14 -16.18 -1.32
C ASN A 121 -13.44 -15.37 -1.24
N ILE A 122 -14.61 -16.01 -1.41
CA ILE A 122 -15.92 -15.36 -1.24
C ILE A 122 -16.08 -14.83 0.18
N GLY A 123 -15.74 -15.65 1.16
CA GLY A 123 -15.78 -15.26 2.57
C GLY A 123 -14.82 -14.10 2.89
N MET A 124 -13.59 -14.17 2.39
CA MET A 124 -12.60 -13.08 2.50
C MET A 124 -13.15 -11.77 1.93
N GLY A 125 -13.78 -11.82 0.75
CA GLY A 125 -14.38 -10.67 0.07
C GLY A 125 -15.42 -9.94 0.92
N GLY A 126 -16.38 -10.69 1.47
CA GLY A 126 -17.43 -10.11 2.31
C GLY A 126 -16.91 -9.53 3.63
N ILE A 127 -15.94 -10.20 4.26
CA ILE A 127 -15.33 -9.73 5.52
C ILE A 127 -14.53 -8.44 5.29
N LYS A 128 -13.55 -8.48 4.38
CA LYS A 128 -12.58 -7.38 4.17
C LYS A 128 -13.26 -6.07 3.77
N SER A 129 -14.35 -6.17 2.99
CA SER A 129 -15.10 -5.01 2.52
C SER A 129 -15.96 -4.34 3.60
N SER A 130 -16.38 -5.10 4.61
CA SER A 130 -17.43 -4.66 5.54
C SER A 130 -16.93 -4.41 6.96
N VAL A 131 -15.88 -5.10 7.43
CA VAL A 131 -15.37 -4.96 8.81
C VAL A 131 -14.87 -3.55 9.12
N PRO A 132 -14.03 -2.89 8.29
CA PRO A 132 -13.60 -1.51 8.56
C PRO A 132 -14.78 -0.54 8.60
N GLY A 133 -15.76 -0.72 7.71
CA GLY A 133 -16.99 0.06 7.69
C GLY A 133 -17.79 -0.10 8.99
N LEU A 134 -18.02 -1.34 9.44
CA LEU A 134 -18.70 -1.60 10.71
C LEU A 134 -17.93 -1.03 11.91
N GLY A 135 -16.60 -1.03 11.86
CA GLY A 135 -15.74 -0.42 12.87
C GLY A 135 -15.93 1.09 13.00
N THR A 136 -15.94 1.81 11.87
CA THR A 136 -16.25 3.26 11.87
C THR A 136 -17.67 3.56 12.34
N ASP A 137 -18.62 2.66 12.08
CA ASP A 137 -20.01 2.84 12.51
C ASP A 137 -20.21 2.81 14.03
N GLN A 138 -19.23 2.31 14.79
CA GLN A 138 -19.31 2.26 16.25
C GLN A 138 -19.08 3.61 16.92
N PHE A 139 -18.42 4.55 16.25
CA PHE A 139 -18.07 5.86 16.79
C PHE A 139 -18.92 6.96 16.15
N ASP A 140 -19.34 7.94 16.95
CA ASP A 140 -19.95 9.17 16.48
C ASP A 140 -18.88 10.20 16.16
N LEU A 141 -18.89 10.69 14.92
CA LEU A 141 -17.94 11.69 14.43
C LEU A 141 -18.26 13.10 14.96
N LYS A 142 -19.47 13.32 15.48
CA LYS A 142 -19.87 14.61 16.05
C LYS A 142 -19.30 14.84 17.45
N ASP A 143 -18.93 13.76 18.15
CA ASP A 143 -18.26 13.85 19.45
C ASP A 143 -16.73 13.78 19.28
N ALA A 144 -16.04 14.84 19.68
CA ALA A 144 -14.59 14.92 19.62
C ALA A 144 -13.89 13.79 20.42
N LYS A 145 -14.49 13.32 21.52
CA LYS A 145 -13.94 12.22 22.32
C LYS A 145 -14.07 10.88 21.60
N GLU A 146 -15.24 10.56 21.05
CA GLU A 146 -15.45 9.32 20.28
C GLU A 146 -14.63 9.33 18.99
N SER A 147 -14.48 10.49 18.32
CA SER A 147 -13.63 10.65 17.14
C SER A 147 -12.14 10.34 17.42
N ALA A 148 -11.60 10.84 18.54
CA ALA A 148 -10.24 10.53 18.96
C ALA A 148 -10.07 9.04 19.36
N GLN A 149 -11.11 8.42 19.95
CA GLN A 149 -11.10 6.98 20.25
C GLN A 149 -11.14 6.11 19.00
N MET A 150 -11.83 6.55 17.94
CA MET A 150 -11.86 5.87 16.65
C MET A 150 -10.44 5.75 16.06
N ALA A 151 -9.65 6.83 16.07
CA ALA A 151 -8.27 6.80 15.60
C ALA A 151 -7.44 5.75 16.35
N ARG A 152 -7.48 5.76 17.69
CA ARG A 152 -6.79 4.77 18.53
C ARG A 152 -7.26 3.33 18.29
N PHE A 153 -8.55 3.13 18.01
CA PHE A 153 -9.09 1.83 17.63
C PHE A 153 -8.47 1.34 16.32
N PHE A 154 -8.39 2.21 15.30
CA PHE A 154 -7.77 1.85 14.02
C PHE A 154 -6.27 1.62 14.14
N ASP A 155 -5.54 2.37 14.97
CA ASP A 155 -4.11 2.10 15.21
C ASP A 155 -3.90 0.67 15.74
N ARG A 156 -4.70 0.27 16.75
CA ARG A 156 -4.67 -1.09 17.31
C ARG A 156 -5.13 -2.14 16.30
N PHE A 157 -6.16 -1.83 15.51
CA PHE A 157 -6.68 -2.71 14.47
C PHE A 157 -5.62 -3.04 13.41
N HIS A 158 -4.87 -2.03 12.95
CA HIS A 158 -3.78 -2.23 12.00
C HIS A 158 -2.62 -3.01 12.62
N PHE A 159 -2.24 -2.71 13.86
CA PHE A 159 -1.20 -3.46 14.57
C PHE A 159 -1.54 -4.95 14.67
N VAL A 160 -2.75 -5.29 15.12
CA VAL A 160 -3.22 -6.69 15.24
C VAL A 160 -3.27 -7.38 13.87
N THR A 161 -3.70 -6.66 12.83
CA THR A 161 -3.73 -7.19 11.45
C THR A 161 -2.33 -7.52 10.94
N ASN A 162 -1.36 -6.63 11.13
CA ASN A 162 0.03 -6.86 10.72
C ASN A 162 0.68 -8.00 11.52
N LEU A 163 0.39 -8.10 12.82
CA LEU A 163 0.83 -9.23 13.63
C LEU A 163 0.24 -10.56 13.13
N GLY A 164 -1.06 -10.58 12.79
CA GLY A 164 -1.73 -11.74 12.18
C GLY A 164 -1.05 -12.18 10.88
N THR A 165 -0.72 -11.23 10.00
CA THR A 165 0.02 -11.51 8.76
C THR A 165 1.41 -12.08 9.04
N LEU A 166 2.18 -11.52 9.99
CA LEU A 166 3.50 -12.04 10.36
C LEU A 166 3.43 -13.48 10.88
N LEU A 167 2.47 -13.78 11.76
CA LEU A 167 2.23 -15.14 12.25
C LEU A 167 1.79 -16.09 11.13
N ALA A 168 1.03 -15.60 10.15
CA ALA A 168 0.60 -16.38 8.99
C ALA A 168 1.80 -16.85 8.17
N VAL A 169 2.64 -15.91 7.74
CA VAL A 169 3.75 -16.18 6.81
C VAL A 169 4.95 -16.87 7.48
N THR A 170 5.00 -16.91 8.81
CA THR A 170 6.04 -17.61 9.57
C THR A 170 5.51 -18.90 10.18
N VAL A 171 4.74 -18.81 11.26
CA VAL A 171 4.30 -19.95 12.07
C VAL A 171 3.34 -20.86 11.31
N LEU A 172 2.30 -20.32 10.67
CA LEU A 172 1.35 -21.17 9.94
C LEU A 172 1.97 -21.80 8.69
N VAL A 173 2.78 -21.06 7.94
CA VAL A 173 3.54 -21.63 6.82
C VAL A 173 4.47 -22.74 7.29
N TYR A 174 5.15 -22.58 8.43
CA TYR A 174 5.95 -23.64 9.04
C TYR A 174 5.12 -24.88 9.36
N ILE A 175 3.94 -24.72 9.96
CA ILE A 175 3.03 -25.84 10.23
C ILE A 175 2.57 -26.51 8.93
N GLN A 176 2.29 -25.73 7.88
CA GLN A 176 1.87 -26.28 6.57
C GLN A 176 2.94 -27.20 5.96
N ASP A 177 4.20 -26.77 6.00
CA ASP A 177 5.28 -27.45 5.29
C ASP A 177 5.93 -28.56 6.13
N GLU A 178 6.12 -28.37 7.44
CA GLU A 178 6.86 -29.31 8.29
C GLU A 178 5.96 -30.28 9.09
N VAL A 179 4.76 -29.84 9.49
CA VAL A 179 3.83 -30.68 10.29
C VAL A 179 2.77 -31.31 9.40
N GLY A 180 2.16 -30.52 8.52
CA GLY A 180 1.14 -30.96 7.58
C GLY A 180 0.08 -29.89 7.33
N ARG A 181 -0.30 -29.77 6.06
CA ARG A 181 -1.29 -28.78 5.59
C ARG A 181 -2.68 -28.95 6.20
N SER A 182 -3.10 -30.18 6.50
CA SER A 182 -4.39 -30.46 7.15
C SER A 182 -4.48 -29.82 8.55
N TRP A 183 -3.40 -29.89 9.33
CA TRP A 183 -3.33 -29.25 10.65
C TRP A 183 -3.38 -27.72 10.54
N ALA A 184 -2.59 -27.14 9.65
CA ALA A 184 -2.58 -25.68 9.46
C ALA A 184 -3.95 -25.15 9.02
N TYR A 185 -4.58 -25.76 8.02
CA TYR A 185 -5.93 -25.35 7.57
C TYR A 185 -7.00 -25.65 8.63
N GLY A 186 -6.84 -26.71 9.41
CA GLY A 186 -7.70 -27.00 10.57
C GLY A 186 -7.61 -25.91 11.66
N ILE A 187 -6.40 -25.40 11.94
CA ILE A 187 -6.20 -24.26 12.86
C ILE A 187 -6.86 -23.00 12.30
N CYS A 188 -6.74 -22.73 11.00
CA CYS A 188 -7.44 -21.62 10.34
C CYS A 188 -8.97 -21.75 10.48
N ALA A 189 -9.52 -22.95 10.25
CA ALA A 189 -10.95 -23.20 10.40
C ALA A 189 -11.42 -23.02 11.85
N ALA A 190 -10.73 -23.62 12.82
CA ALA A 190 -11.06 -23.53 14.24
C ALA A 190 -10.99 -22.08 14.77
N SER A 191 -9.93 -21.34 14.39
CA SER A 191 -9.78 -19.93 14.76
C SER A 191 -10.87 -19.05 14.16
N MET A 192 -11.27 -19.29 12.90
CA MET A 192 -12.38 -18.58 12.28
C MET A 192 -13.72 -18.87 12.97
N ILE A 193 -14.00 -20.12 13.32
CA ILE A 193 -15.21 -20.49 14.08
C ILE A 193 -15.25 -19.78 15.43
N LEU A 194 -14.13 -19.75 16.15
CA LEU A 194 -14.02 -19.01 17.41
C LEU A 194 -14.24 -17.50 17.21
N ALA A 195 -13.69 -16.92 16.15
CA ALA A 195 -13.88 -15.51 15.83
C ALA A 195 -15.35 -15.18 15.52
N ILE A 196 -16.07 -16.08 14.83
CA ILE A 196 -17.52 -15.97 14.58
C ILE A 196 -18.29 -15.98 15.89
N LEU A 197 -17.99 -16.89 16.81
CA LEU A 197 -18.63 -16.95 18.13
C LEU A 197 -18.44 -15.64 18.89
N VAL A 198 -17.21 -15.12 18.96
CA VAL A 198 -16.91 -13.84 19.61
C VAL A 198 -17.68 -12.68 18.96
N PHE A 199 -17.82 -12.68 17.63
CA PHE A 199 -18.58 -11.65 16.92
C PHE A 199 -20.07 -11.70 17.20
N VAL A 200 -20.68 -12.89 17.18
CA VAL A 200 -22.11 -13.09 17.46
C VAL A 200 -22.45 -12.84 18.94
N LEU A 201 -21.54 -13.14 19.87
CA LEU A 201 -21.72 -12.74 21.28
C LEU A 201 -21.75 -11.20 21.44
N GLY A 202 -21.11 -10.48 20.53
CA GLY A 202 -21.08 -9.01 20.49
C GLY A 202 -22.31 -8.35 19.86
N THR A 203 -23.25 -9.08 19.26
CA THR A 203 -24.33 -8.52 18.42
C THR A 203 -25.13 -7.44 19.12
N LYS A 204 -25.54 -7.66 20.39
CA LYS A 204 -26.37 -6.69 21.15
C LYS A 204 -25.64 -5.38 21.46
N ARG A 205 -24.31 -5.33 21.34
CA ARG A 205 -23.49 -4.15 21.64
C ARG A 205 -23.15 -3.33 20.39
N HIS A 206 -23.48 -3.82 19.19
CA HIS A 206 -23.15 -3.11 17.96
C HIS A 206 -24.13 -1.99 17.64
N ARG A 207 -23.60 -0.82 17.31
CA ARG A 207 -24.38 0.27 16.71
C ARG A 207 -24.57 -0.05 15.22
N HIS A 208 -25.83 -0.18 14.79
CA HIS A 208 -26.19 -0.45 13.40
C HIS A 208 -26.65 0.84 12.73
N LYS A 209 -25.85 1.37 11.80
CA LYS A 209 -26.26 2.52 10.98
C LYS A 209 -27.22 2.08 9.87
N LYS A 210 -28.13 2.99 9.48
CA LYS A 210 -29.05 2.78 8.35
C LYS A 210 -28.25 2.61 7.04
N ARG A 211 -28.81 1.83 6.13
CA ARG A 211 -28.20 1.51 4.83
C ARG A 211 -28.11 2.79 3.99
N PHE A 212 -26.91 3.11 3.49
CA PHE A 212 -26.74 4.13 2.46
C PHE A 212 -26.85 3.43 1.10
N GLY A 213 -27.70 3.93 0.20
CA GLY A 213 -27.80 3.38 -1.16
C GLY A 213 -26.44 3.40 -1.88
N THR A 214 -26.20 2.45 -2.78
CA THR A 214 -24.85 2.28 -3.35
C THR A 214 -24.45 3.43 -4.29
N PRO A 215 -23.29 4.06 -4.05
CA PRO A 215 -22.71 5.02 -4.97
C PRO A 215 -22.47 4.47 -6.39
N ILE A 216 -22.27 3.16 -6.52
CA ILE A 216 -22.11 2.48 -7.83
C ILE A 216 -23.39 2.54 -8.66
N LEU A 217 -24.56 2.43 -8.02
CA LEU A 217 -25.84 2.58 -8.71
C LEU A 217 -25.98 3.99 -9.31
N GLN A 218 -25.48 5.01 -8.60
CA GLN A 218 -25.47 6.39 -9.11
C GLN A 218 -24.54 6.54 -10.31
N ILE A 219 -23.36 5.90 -10.31
CA ILE A 219 -22.44 5.87 -11.45
C ILE A 219 -23.13 5.22 -12.66
N LEU A 220 -23.74 4.05 -12.47
CA LEU A 220 -24.42 3.33 -13.54
C LEU A 220 -25.59 4.12 -14.12
N GLN A 221 -26.40 4.76 -13.27
CA GLN A 221 -27.48 5.63 -13.70
C GLN A 221 -26.98 6.78 -14.56
N VAL A 222 -25.90 7.44 -14.16
CA VAL A 222 -25.28 8.54 -14.93
C VAL A 222 -24.75 8.05 -16.27
N ILE A 223 -24.05 6.91 -16.31
CA ILE A 223 -23.52 6.34 -17.55
C ILE A 223 -24.66 5.98 -18.51
N VAL A 224 -25.69 5.27 -18.02
CA VAL A 224 -26.84 4.88 -18.83
C VAL A 224 -27.60 6.11 -19.35
N ALA A 225 -27.88 7.08 -18.49
CA ALA A 225 -28.56 8.32 -18.88
C ALA A 225 -27.74 9.12 -19.91
N ALA A 226 -26.41 9.19 -19.77
CA ALA A 226 -25.52 9.86 -20.71
C ALA A 226 -25.49 9.15 -22.08
N VAL A 227 -25.42 7.81 -22.10
CA VAL A 227 -25.46 7.02 -23.35
C VAL A 227 -26.81 7.17 -24.06
N MET A 228 -27.92 7.16 -23.30
CA MET A 228 -29.26 7.36 -23.85
C MET A 228 -29.45 8.76 -24.45
N LYS A 229 -28.85 9.79 -23.85
CA LYS A 229 -28.95 11.19 -24.28
C LYS A 229 -27.82 11.65 -25.21
N ARG A 230 -26.93 10.76 -25.68
CA ARG A 230 -25.77 11.16 -26.52
C ARG A 230 -26.13 11.86 -27.84
N LYS A 231 -27.37 11.72 -28.32
CA LYS A 231 -27.87 12.30 -29.58
C LYS A 231 -28.70 13.58 -29.37
N THR A 232 -28.93 14.01 -28.13
CA THR A 232 -29.71 15.24 -27.87
C THR A 232 -28.80 16.47 -28.01
N PRO A 233 -29.27 17.56 -28.64
CA PRO A 233 -28.50 18.79 -28.77
C PRO A 233 -28.20 19.40 -27.40
N PHE A 234 -27.05 20.08 -27.29
CA PHE A 234 -26.64 20.75 -26.07
C PHE A 234 -27.60 21.92 -25.76
N PRO A 235 -28.17 22.01 -24.54
CA PRO A 235 -29.05 23.11 -24.18
C PRO A 235 -28.27 24.43 -24.10
N SER A 236 -28.82 25.51 -24.64
CA SER A 236 -28.16 26.82 -24.72
C SER A 236 -27.99 27.53 -23.37
N ASN A 237 -28.77 27.14 -22.35
CA ASN A 237 -28.80 27.75 -21.01
C ASN A 237 -28.53 26.72 -19.90
N VAL A 238 -27.62 27.07 -18.97
CA VAL A 238 -27.23 26.24 -17.80
C VAL A 238 -28.41 26.02 -16.84
N SER A 239 -29.33 26.99 -16.75
CA SER A 239 -30.55 26.93 -15.93
C SER A 239 -31.59 25.91 -16.41
N ALA A 240 -31.43 25.32 -17.59
CA ALA A 240 -32.28 24.24 -18.10
C ALA A 240 -31.82 22.84 -17.63
N LEU A 241 -30.71 22.75 -16.90
CA LEU A 241 -30.19 21.49 -16.37
C LEU A 241 -30.93 21.09 -15.09
N TYR A 242 -31.16 19.79 -14.91
CA TYR A 242 -31.88 19.24 -13.77
C TYR A 242 -30.99 19.21 -12.51
N GLU A 243 -31.48 19.80 -11.42
CA GLU A 243 -30.89 19.76 -10.08
C GLU A 243 -32.00 19.38 -9.08
N ASP A 244 -31.66 18.67 -8.00
CA ASP A 244 -32.61 18.29 -6.94
C ASP A 244 -32.47 19.27 -5.77
N PRO A 245 -33.53 19.98 -5.35
CA PRO A 245 -33.46 20.96 -4.26
C PRO A 245 -33.21 20.34 -2.87
N SER A 246 -33.25 19.01 -2.73
CA SER A 246 -33.19 18.30 -1.43
C SER A 246 -31.80 17.76 -1.03
N GLN A 247 -30.79 17.85 -1.90
CA GLN A 247 -29.40 17.56 -1.54
C GLN A 247 -28.65 18.88 -1.37
N GLU A 248 -28.05 19.12 -0.20
CA GLU A 248 -27.22 20.30 0.12
C GLU A 248 -26.39 20.75 -1.10
N SER A 249 -26.93 21.75 -1.80
CA SER A 249 -26.33 22.37 -2.96
C SER A 249 -25.44 23.51 -2.45
N ILE A 250 -24.13 23.41 -2.68
CA ILE A 250 -23.17 24.52 -2.47
C ILE A 250 -23.34 25.58 -3.61
N ILE A 251 -24.53 25.68 -4.20
CA ILE A 251 -24.82 26.60 -5.30
C ILE A 251 -26.22 27.16 -5.05
N CYS A 252 -26.31 28.42 -4.63
CA CYS A 252 -27.56 29.16 -4.64
C CYS A 252 -27.91 29.54 -6.08
N HIS A 253 -29.03 29.04 -6.60
CA HIS A 253 -29.68 29.65 -7.76
C HIS A 253 -31.09 30.11 -7.39
N THR A 254 -31.35 31.37 -7.78
CA THR A 254 -32.52 32.20 -7.49
C THR A 254 -33.83 31.54 -7.91
N ASP A 255 -34.85 31.73 -7.09
CA ASP A 255 -36.23 31.29 -7.32
C ASP A 255 -36.77 31.74 -8.68
N LYS A 256 -36.83 30.80 -9.62
CA LYS A 256 -37.81 30.70 -10.70
C LYS A 256 -37.45 29.46 -11.51
N PHE A 257 -38.13 28.34 -11.24
CA PHE A 257 -38.90 27.57 -12.24
C PHE A 257 -39.47 26.32 -11.57
N ARG A 258 -40.75 26.11 -11.83
CA ARG A 258 -41.63 25.11 -11.23
C ARG A 258 -41.31 23.73 -11.83
N VAL A 259 -40.94 22.77 -10.99
CA VAL A 259 -40.67 21.38 -11.39
C VAL A 259 -41.99 20.67 -11.68
N ASP A 260 -42.11 20.07 -12.87
CA ASP A 260 -43.24 19.24 -13.27
C ASP A 260 -43.44 18.05 -12.30
N SER A 261 -44.71 17.74 -12.05
CA SER A 261 -45.19 16.81 -11.04
C SER A 261 -45.03 15.34 -11.46
N GLY A 262 -43.81 14.84 -11.43
CA GLY A 262 -43.53 13.40 -11.46
C GLY A 262 -42.11 13.11 -11.01
N THR A 263 -41.89 12.12 -10.14
CA THR A 263 -40.54 11.69 -9.73
C THR A 263 -39.78 11.21 -10.97
N PRO A 264 -38.77 11.96 -11.46
CA PRO A 264 -38.11 11.59 -12.71
C PRO A 264 -37.33 10.30 -12.52
N ASN A 265 -37.43 9.39 -13.50
CA ASN A 265 -36.71 8.12 -13.45
C ASN A 265 -35.18 8.39 -13.45
N PRO A 266 -34.44 8.00 -12.39
CA PRO A 266 -32.99 8.27 -12.27
C PRO A 266 -32.15 7.68 -13.41
N TRP A 267 -32.65 6.65 -14.09
CA TRP A 267 -31.99 6.02 -15.25
C TRP A 267 -32.14 6.82 -16.55
N ARG A 268 -33.08 7.77 -16.60
CA ARG A 268 -33.32 8.63 -17.77
C ARG A 268 -32.90 10.07 -17.53
N LEU A 269 -32.92 10.55 -16.29
CA LEU A 269 -32.55 11.92 -15.94
C LEU A 269 -31.73 11.92 -14.64
N CYS A 270 -30.52 12.50 -14.68
CA CYS A 270 -29.61 12.60 -13.54
C CYS A 270 -29.32 14.09 -13.24
N THR A 271 -29.03 14.41 -11.98
CA THR A 271 -28.64 15.78 -11.60
C THR A 271 -27.24 16.13 -12.09
N VAL A 272 -26.99 17.42 -12.32
CA VAL A 272 -25.65 17.92 -12.70
C VAL A 272 -24.61 17.55 -11.66
N THR A 273 -24.93 17.69 -10.37
CA THR A 273 -24.07 17.27 -9.26
C THR A 273 -23.63 15.81 -9.40
N ARG A 274 -24.53 14.89 -9.72
CA ARG A 274 -24.20 13.46 -9.90
C ARG A 274 -23.29 13.25 -11.10
N VAL A 275 -23.53 13.95 -12.20
CA VAL A 275 -22.69 13.88 -13.40
C VAL A 275 -21.28 14.37 -13.11
N GLU A 276 -21.13 15.52 -12.42
CA GLU A 276 -19.82 16.05 -12.05
C GLU A 276 -19.07 15.11 -11.09
N LYS A 277 -19.75 14.50 -10.11
CA LYS A 277 -19.15 13.49 -9.23
C LYS A 277 -18.59 12.30 -10.03
N VAL A 278 -19.30 11.84 -11.06
CA VAL A 278 -18.81 10.74 -11.93
C VAL A 278 -17.63 11.20 -12.80
N LYS A 279 -17.67 12.41 -13.37
CA LYS A 279 -16.53 12.96 -14.11
C LYS A 279 -15.27 13.05 -13.25
N MET A 280 -15.39 13.43 -11.98
CA MET A 280 -14.28 13.44 -11.03
C MET A 280 -13.67 12.04 -10.86
N LEU A 281 -14.50 11.00 -10.73
CA LEU A 281 -14.01 9.61 -10.65
C LEU A 281 -13.32 9.17 -11.95
N VAL A 282 -13.85 9.55 -13.11
CA VAL A 282 -13.23 9.24 -14.42
C VAL A 282 -11.83 9.86 -14.53
N LYS A 283 -11.62 11.06 -13.98
CA LYS A 283 -10.28 11.70 -13.94
C LYS A 283 -9.25 10.92 -13.10
N LEU A 284 -9.67 10.04 -12.19
CA LEU A 284 -8.78 9.19 -11.38
C LEU A 284 -8.34 7.93 -12.13
N LEU A 285 -9.10 7.49 -13.14
CA LEU A 285 -8.88 6.23 -13.86
C LEU A 285 -7.50 6.12 -14.55
N PRO A 286 -6.91 7.19 -15.13
CA PRO A 286 -5.58 7.08 -15.72
C PRO A 286 -4.50 6.73 -14.69
N ILE A 287 -4.50 7.40 -13.53
CA ILE A 287 -3.55 7.10 -12.45
C ILE A 287 -3.84 5.71 -11.87
N TRP A 288 -5.10 5.38 -11.63
CA TRP A 288 -5.55 4.03 -11.24
C TRP A 288 -5.05 2.93 -12.19
N ALA A 289 -5.07 3.15 -13.50
CA ALA A 289 -4.62 2.13 -14.45
C ALA A 289 -3.11 1.87 -14.32
N THR A 290 -2.32 2.92 -14.06
CA THR A 290 -0.87 2.79 -13.90
C THR A 290 -0.46 2.07 -12.60
N THR A 291 -1.36 1.92 -11.62
CA THR A 291 -1.05 1.18 -10.38
C THR A 291 -1.17 -0.34 -10.54
N ILE A 292 -1.86 -0.82 -11.59
CA ILE A 292 -2.11 -2.25 -11.87
C ILE A 292 -0.80 -3.05 -12.01
N ILE A 293 0.24 -2.47 -12.64
CA ILE A 293 1.49 -3.18 -12.87
C ILE A 293 2.24 -3.49 -11.57
N PHE A 294 2.10 -2.65 -10.54
CA PHE A 294 2.71 -2.88 -9.23
C PHE A 294 2.16 -4.18 -8.61
N TRP A 295 0.85 -4.36 -8.67
CA TRP A 295 0.18 -5.56 -8.16
C TRP A 295 0.49 -6.82 -9.00
N THR A 296 0.89 -6.63 -10.26
CA THR A 296 1.42 -7.72 -11.11
C THR A 296 2.77 -8.20 -10.60
N ILE A 297 3.65 -7.29 -10.18
CA ILE A 297 4.94 -7.61 -9.56
C ILE A 297 4.73 -8.33 -8.23
N HIS A 298 3.83 -7.80 -7.39
CA HIS A 298 3.47 -8.42 -6.12
C HIS A 298 3.03 -9.88 -6.29
N ALA A 299 2.23 -10.18 -7.32
CA ALA A 299 1.80 -11.55 -7.62
C ALA A 299 2.99 -12.53 -7.83
N GLN A 300 4.13 -12.05 -8.33
CA GLN A 300 5.31 -12.90 -8.56
C GLN A 300 6.02 -13.27 -7.25
N LEU A 301 5.96 -12.39 -6.23
CA LEU A 301 6.56 -12.64 -4.93
C LEU A 301 5.90 -13.82 -4.20
N ALA A 302 4.58 -13.95 -4.33
CA ALA A 302 3.83 -15.06 -3.74
C ALA A 302 3.81 -16.33 -4.62
N SER A 303 4.44 -16.30 -5.81
CA SER A 303 4.42 -17.42 -6.77
C SER A 303 5.82 -17.86 -7.19
N PHE A 304 6.37 -17.31 -8.28
CA PHE A 304 7.66 -17.76 -8.80
C PHE A 304 8.81 -17.56 -7.81
N SER A 305 8.81 -16.49 -7.02
CA SER A 305 9.82 -16.29 -5.97
C SER A 305 9.80 -17.37 -4.90
N VAL A 306 8.61 -17.88 -4.54
CA VAL A 306 8.45 -19.00 -3.61
C VAL A 306 8.94 -20.31 -4.26
N GLN A 307 8.62 -20.53 -5.54
CA GLN A 307 9.11 -21.69 -6.28
C GLN A 307 10.65 -21.68 -6.43
N GLN A 308 11.26 -20.51 -6.66
CA GLN A 308 12.72 -20.38 -6.69
C GLN A 308 13.32 -20.75 -5.33
N ALA A 309 12.76 -20.20 -4.24
CA ALA A 309 13.19 -20.49 -2.89
C ALA A 309 13.12 -22.00 -2.57
N ALA A 310 12.10 -22.70 -3.06
CA ALA A 310 11.97 -24.15 -2.87
C ALA A 310 13.12 -24.96 -3.48
N THR A 311 13.78 -24.45 -4.53
CA THR A 311 14.94 -25.11 -5.19
C THR A 311 16.30 -24.76 -4.60
N MET A 312 16.37 -23.77 -3.71
CA MET A 312 17.60 -23.21 -3.15
C MET A 312 17.89 -23.77 -1.75
N ASP A 313 19.12 -23.59 -1.27
CA ASP A 313 19.49 -23.98 0.09
C ASP A 313 18.84 -23.02 1.11
N ARG A 314 17.96 -23.57 1.94
CA ARG A 314 17.16 -22.85 2.95
C ARG A 314 17.65 -23.09 4.38
N SER A 315 18.82 -23.69 4.55
CA SER A 315 19.35 -24.05 5.87
C SER A 315 19.90 -22.83 6.62
N ILE A 316 19.47 -22.66 7.88
CA ILE A 316 20.14 -21.85 8.90
C ILE A 316 20.66 -22.83 9.96
N GLY A 317 21.92 -23.21 9.86
CA GLY A 317 22.49 -24.23 10.75
C GLY A 317 21.73 -25.54 10.63
N LYS A 318 20.98 -25.92 11.68
CA LYS A 318 20.17 -27.16 11.70
C LYS A 318 18.71 -26.96 11.29
N PHE A 319 18.24 -25.72 11.19
CA PHE A 319 16.85 -25.40 10.87
C PHE A 319 16.68 -25.12 9.38
N GLN A 320 15.65 -25.68 8.74
CA GLN A 320 15.29 -25.34 7.37
C GLN A 320 14.10 -24.40 7.36
N ILE A 321 14.25 -23.22 6.75
CA ILE A 321 13.16 -22.26 6.64
C ILE A 321 12.20 -22.71 5.52
N PRO A 322 10.87 -22.70 5.72
CA PRO A 322 9.91 -22.93 4.66
C PRO A 322 10.08 -21.91 3.50
N PRO A 323 9.97 -22.31 2.22
CA PRO A 323 10.24 -21.42 1.09
C PRO A 323 9.32 -20.19 1.07
N ALA A 324 8.04 -20.37 1.40
CA ALA A 324 7.08 -19.27 1.45
C ALA A 324 7.31 -18.32 2.64
N SER A 325 8.05 -18.72 3.68
CA SER A 325 8.34 -17.87 4.84
C SER A 325 9.30 -16.71 4.54
N LEU A 326 9.95 -16.68 3.37
CA LEU A 326 10.66 -15.48 2.92
C LEU A 326 9.75 -14.26 2.79
N TYR A 327 8.44 -14.49 2.62
CA TYR A 327 7.45 -13.42 2.59
C TYR A 327 7.41 -12.61 3.90
N ALA A 328 7.92 -13.16 5.01
CA ALA A 328 8.10 -12.43 6.27
C ALA A 328 8.98 -11.18 6.09
N PHE A 329 10.05 -11.24 5.29
CA PHE A 329 10.93 -10.10 5.04
C PHE A 329 10.22 -8.97 4.29
N PHE A 330 9.33 -9.34 3.37
CA PHE A 330 8.46 -8.38 2.68
C PHE A 330 7.49 -7.70 3.67
N VAL A 331 6.86 -8.45 4.57
CA VAL A 331 5.94 -7.88 5.59
C VAL A 331 6.69 -6.99 6.59
N VAL A 332 7.88 -7.41 7.05
CA VAL A 332 8.73 -6.61 7.95
C VAL A 332 9.16 -5.31 7.27
N ALA A 333 9.55 -5.37 5.99
CA ALA A 333 9.89 -4.17 5.21
C ALA A 333 8.70 -3.19 5.16
N ILE A 334 7.48 -3.67 4.92
CA ILE A 334 6.28 -2.82 4.97
C ILE A 334 6.14 -2.15 6.34
N ILE A 335 6.21 -2.91 7.44
CA ILE A 335 6.02 -2.38 8.80
C ILE A 335 7.06 -1.29 9.12
N ILE A 336 8.33 -1.52 8.74
CA ILE A 336 9.41 -0.55 8.95
C ILE A 336 9.17 0.71 8.12
N THR A 337 8.81 0.55 6.83
CA THR A 337 8.62 1.68 5.91
C THR A 337 7.38 2.51 6.25
N LEU A 338 6.30 1.89 6.75
CA LEU A 338 5.10 2.62 7.19
C LEU A 338 5.39 3.61 8.34
N ALA A 339 6.51 3.47 9.06
CA ALA A 339 6.95 4.46 10.03
C ALA A 339 7.49 5.76 9.39
N THR A 340 7.60 5.82 8.06
CA THR A 340 8.13 6.97 7.28
C THR A 340 7.13 7.40 6.20
N LEU A 341 6.77 8.70 6.11
CA LEU A 341 5.91 9.26 5.03
C LEU A 341 6.72 9.46 3.73
N GLN A 342 6.26 9.42 2.47
CA GLN A 342 5.12 8.85 1.70
C GLN A 342 5.39 9.22 0.20
N LYS A 343 4.88 8.44 -0.79
CA LYS A 343 4.43 8.84 -2.17
C LYS A 343 4.36 7.61 -3.14
N ILE A 344 3.31 7.54 -3.98
CA ILE A 344 3.05 6.46 -4.97
C ILE A 344 4.23 6.18 -5.91
N GLY A 345 4.87 7.25 -6.44
CA GLY A 345 5.97 7.11 -7.41
C GLY A 345 7.20 6.38 -6.86
N LEU A 346 7.46 6.48 -5.55
CA LEU A 346 8.50 5.71 -4.88
C LEU A 346 8.16 4.22 -4.86
N GLY A 347 6.88 3.88 -4.67
CA GLY A 347 6.39 2.50 -4.74
C GLY A 347 6.72 1.82 -6.07
N LEU A 348 6.39 2.51 -7.17
CA LEU A 348 6.75 2.07 -8.52
C LEU A 348 8.27 1.97 -8.72
N PHE A 349 9.04 2.95 -8.26
CA PHE A 349 10.51 2.93 -8.37
C PHE A 349 11.15 1.73 -7.63
N PHE A 350 10.78 1.49 -6.38
CA PHE A 350 11.32 0.36 -5.62
C PHE A 350 10.89 -1.00 -6.20
N SER A 351 9.71 -1.08 -6.83
CA SER A 351 9.30 -2.30 -7.54
C SER A 351 10.18 -2.63 -8.74
N ILE A 352 10.67 -1.62 -9.48
CA ILE A 352 11.65 -1.79 -10.58
C ILE A 352 12.95 -2.35 -10.03
N LEU A 353 13.47 -1.78 -8.94
CA LEU A 353 14.69 -2.27 -8.29
C LEU A 353 14.53 -3.71 -7.79
N GLY A 354 13.36 -4.05 -7.22
CA GLY A 354 13.03 -5.39 -6.78
C GLY A 354 13.05 -6.42 -7.91
N MET A 355 12.45 -6.11 -9.06
CA MET A 355 12.46 -6.99 -10.23
C MET A 355 13.84 -7.09 -10.90
N ALA A 356 14.61 -6.01 -10.94
CA ALA A 356 15.99 -6.05 -11.42
C ALA A 356 16.86 -6.94 -10.52
N ALA A 357 16.72 -6.83 -9.20
CA ALA A 357 17.40 -7.71 -8.25
C ALA A 357 17.00 -9.18 -8.45
N ALA A 358 15.70 -9.45 -8.63
CA ALA A 358 15.18 -10.80 -8.90
C ALA A 358 15.79 -11.40 -10.17
N ALA A 359 15.89 -10.62 -11.24
CA ALA A 359 16.48 -11.04 -12.50
C ALA A 359 17.99 -11.36 -12.38
N LEU A 360 18.74 -10.55 -11.63
CA LEU A 360 20.17 -10.77 -11.39
C LEU A 360 20.42 -12.03 -10.55
N VAL A 361 19.62 -12.23 -9.50
CA VAL A 361 19.70 -13.42 -8.64
C VAL A 361 19.34 -14.67 -9.43
N GLU A 362 18.30 -14.62 -10.25
CA GLU A 362 17.90 -15.76 -11.08
C GLU A 362 18.96 -16.10 -12.13
N LYS A 363 19.57 -15.10 -12.78
CA LYS A 363 20.69 -15.32 -13.69
C LYS A 363 21.83 -16.07 -12.99
N ARG A 364 22.15 -15.70 -11.75
CA ARG A 364 23.17 -16.41 -10.95
C ARG A 364 22.73 -17.83 -10.59
N ARG A 365 21.48 -18.03 -10.16
CA ARG A 365 20.93 -19.35 -9.82
C ARG A 365 20.99 -20.31 -11.01
N LEU A 366 20.57 -19.85 -12.19
CA LEU A 366 20.58 -20.64 -13.44
C LEU A 366 21.99 -21.07 -13.88
N LEU A 367 23.02 -20.26 -13.62
CA LEU A 367 24.42 -20.66 -13.88
C LEU A 367 24.83 -21.86 -13.01
N VAL A 368 24.40 -21.88 -11.75
CA VAL A 368 24.68 -23.00 -10.83
C VAL A 368 23.88 -24.25 -11.20
N VAL A 369 22.65 -24.09 -11.68
CA VAL A 369 21.84 -25.20 -12.23
C VAL A 369 22.57 -25.87 -13.39
N LYS A 370 23.08 -25.08 -14.35
CA LYS A 370 23.83 -25.60 -15.51
C LYS A 370 25.09 -26.35 -15.09
N ALA A 371 25.77 -25.90 -14.04
CA ALA A 371 26.97 -26.54 -13.51
C ALA A 371 26.71 -27.84 -12.74
N ASN A 372 25.50 -28.02 -12.18
CA ASN A 372 25.15 -29.17 -11.31
C ASN A 372 23.98 -29.99 -11.87
N ARG A 373 23.83 -30.01 -13.20
CA ARG A 373 22.67 -30.62 -13.86
C ARG A 373 22.63 -32.13 -13.59
N GLY A 374 21.62 -32.58 -12.82
CA GLY A 374 21.38 -33.99 -12.54
C GLY A 374 22.18 -34.61 -11.38
N THR A 375 22.99 -33.83 -10.65
CA THR A 375 23.83 -34.35 -9.56
C THR A 375 23.31 -34.03 -8.14
N VAL A 376 22.47 -33.00 -7.97
CA VAL A 376 22.01 -32.55 -6.64
C VAL A 376 20.53 -32.17 -6.68
N THR A 377 19.75 -32.58 -5.67
CA THR A 377 18.31 -32.26 -5.52
C THR A 377 18.07 -30.83 -5.01
N THR A 378 18.96 -30.31 -4.17
CA THR A 378 18.94 -28.93 -3.66
C THR A 378 20.14 -28.17 -4.21
N LEU A 379 19.93 -26.98 -4.79
CA LEU A 379 21.02 -26.20 -5.36
C LEU A 379 21.90 -25.62 -4.24
N PRO A 380 23.24 -25.64 -4.36
CA PRO A 380 24.17 -25.05 -3.39
C PRO A 380 24.21 -23.51 -3.52
N VAL A 381 23.04 -22.87 -3.52
CA VAL A 381 22.86 -21.42 -3.55
C VAL A 381 21.94 -21.06 -2.41
N SER A 382 22.42 -20.21 -1.51
CA SER A 382 21.63 -19.77 -0.37
C SER A 382 20.39 -18.98 -0.81
N THR A 383 19.25 -19.33 -0.22
CA THR A 383 17.97 -18.67 -0.46
C THR A 383 17.98 -17.19 -0.07
N PHE A 384 18.88 -16.76 0.82
CA PHE A 384 19.00 -15.35 1.22
C PHE A 384 19.40 -14.41 0.08
N PHE A 385 19.91 -14.93 -1.05
CA PHE A 385 20.08 -14.11 -2.25
C PHE A 385 18.76 -13.58 -2.80
N LEU A 386 17.61 -14.18 -2.46
CA LEU A 386 16.28 -13.65 -2.82
C LEU A 386 15.81 -12.52 -1.89
N LEU A 387 16.49 -12.20 -0.79
CA LEU A 387 16.03 -11.15 0.13
C LEU A 387 15.85 -9.76 -0.51
N PRO A 388 16.75 -9.27 -1.40
CA PRO A 388 16.62 -7.93 -1.97
C PRO A 388 15.29 -7.71 -2.69
N GLN A 389 14.80 -8.68 -3.47
CA GLN A 389 13.51 -8.56 -4.17
C GLN A 389 12.32 -8.50 -3.20
N PHE A 390 12.32 -9.26 -2.10
CA PHE A 390 11.25 -9.20 -1.09
C PHE A 390 11.26 -7.88 -0.33
N ILE A 391 12.43 -7.40 0.08
CA ILE A 391 12.58 -6.16 0.83
C ILE A 391 12.21 -4.95 -0.05
N LEU A 392 12.76 -4.85 -1.26
CA LEU A 392 12.52 -3.72 -2.16
C LEU A 392 11.06 -3.62 -2.57
N VAL A 393 10.42 -4.74 -2.94
CA VAL A 393 8.98 -4.71 -3.27
C VAL A 393 8.13 -4.45 -2.02
N GLY A 394 8.54 -4.90 -0.84
CA GLY A 394 7.87 -4.58 0.43
C GLY A 394 7.92 -3.09 0.79
N ILE A 395 9.09 -2.46 0.66
CA ILE A 395 9.23 -0.99 0.75
C ILE A 395 8.33 -0.32 -0.28
N GLY A 396 8.34 -0.84 -1.51
CA GLY A 396 7.52 -0.33 -2.60
C GLY A 396 6.03 -0.38 -2.27
N GLU A 397 5.56 -1.46 -1.66
CA GLU A 397 4.16 -1.64 -1.29
C GLU A 397 3.71 -0.66 -0.22
N ALA A 398 4.54 -0.40 0.80
CA ALA A 398 4.21 0.57 1.84
C ALA A 398 3.95 1.96 1.23
N PHE A 399 4.78 2.39 0.28
CA PHE A 399 4.60 3.65 -0.45
C PHE A 399 3.41 3.62 -1.40
N MET A 400 3.21 2.51 -2.11
CA MET A 400 2.14 2.33 -3.07
C MET A 400 0.77 2.35 -2.39
N LEU A 401 0.60 1.51 -1.37
CA LEU A 401 -0.62 1.36 -0.58
C LEU A 401 -1.05 2.70 0.03
N SER A 402 -0.13 3.35 0.75
CA SER A 402 -0.41 4.61 1.44
C SER A 402 -0.75 5.71 0.44
N GLY A 403 0.05 5.83 -0.62
CA GLY A 403 -0.17 6.87 -1.63
C GLY A 403 -1.46 6.67 -2.43
N GLU A 404 -1.81 5.43 -2.81
CA GLU A 404 -3.01 5.12 -3.58
C GLU A 404 -4.27 5.37 -2.75
N LEU A 405 -4.26 4.98 -1.47
CA LEU A 405 -5.36 5.23 -0.54
C LEU A 405 -5.55 6.74 -0.32
N ASP A 406 -4.49 7.50 -0.04
CA ASP A 406 -4.58 8.94 0.16
C ASP A 406 -5.03 9.66 -1.11
N PHE A 407 -4.44 9.30 -2.25
CA PHE A 407 -4.81 9.90 -3.53
C PHE A 407 -6.30 9.71 -3.85
N PHE A 408 -6.83 8.49 -3.74
CA PHE A 408 -8.24 8.25 -4.05
C PHE A 408 -9.17 8.84 -3.01
N THR A 409 -8.82 8.79 -1.72
CA THR A 409 -9.70 9.32 -0.66
C THR A 409 -9.74 10.84 -0.65
N ILE A 410 -8.63 11.50 -1.00
CA ILE A 410 -8.54 12.97 -1.08
C ILE A 410 -9.31 13.49 -2.29
N ASN A 411 -9.15 12.85 -3.45
CA ASN A 411 -9.70 13.32 -4.72
C ASN A 411 -11.09 12.76 -5.05
N ALA A 412 -11.58 11.75 -4.32
CA ALA A 412 -12.95 11.24 -4.50
C ALA A 412 -14.02 12.25 -4.03
N PRO A 413 -15.20 12.27 -4.68
CA PRO A 413 -16.28 13.15 -4.28
C PRO A 413 -16.83 12.87 -2.88
N ILE A 414 -17.33 13.91 -2.21
CA ILE A 414 -17.99 13.81 -0.90
C ILE A 414 -19.21 12.88 -1.01
N GLY A 415 -19.27 11.89 -0.12
CA GLY A 415 -20.30 10.83 -0.12
C GLY A 415 -19.96 9.58 -0.95
N MET A 416 -18.80 9.53 -1.63
CA MET A 416 -18.37 8.40 -2.46
C MET A 416 -17.08 7.72 -1.96
N LYS A 417 -16.69 7.92 -0.68
CA LYS A 417 -15.47 7.35 -0.10
C LYS A 417 -15.38 5.82 -0.18
N ALA A 418 -16.51 5.12 -0.13
CA ALA A 418 -16.54 3.66 -0.31
C ALA A 418 -16.07 3.22 -1.71
N ILE A 419 -16.32 4.02 -2.76
CA ILE A 419 -15.83 3.74 -4.11
C ILE A 419 -14.31 3.92 -4.17
N SER A 420 -13.74 4.87 -3.44
CA SER A 420 -12.28 5.04 -3.37
C SER A 420 -11.59 3.77 -2.87
N THR A 421 -12.10 3.15 -1.81
CA THR A 421 -11.59 1.86 -1.31
C THR A 421 -11.82 0.74 -2.32
N GLY A 422 -12.97 0.74 -3.03
CA GLY A 422 -13.26 -0.19 -4.12
C GLY A 422 -12.28 -0.07 -5.29
N LEU A 423 -11.95 1.15 -5.72
CA LEU A 423 -11.00 1.41 -6.79
C LEU A 423 -9.62 0.84 -6.45
N TYR A 424 -9.13 1.06 -5.24
CA TYR A 424 -7.90 0.45 -4.74
C TYR A 424 -7.94 -1.10 -4.80
N LEU A 425 -9.00 -1.74 -4.29
CA LEU A 425 -9.09 -3.21 -4.32
C LEU A 425 -9.11 -3.77 -5.75
N THR A 426 -9.71 -3.04 -6.70
CA THR A 426 -9.72 -3.44 -8.11
C THR A 426 -8.36 -3.34 -8.80
N THR A 427 -7.45 -2.46 -8.37
CA THR A 427 -6.09 -2.41 -8.96
C THR A 427 -5.29 -3.63 -8.58
N THR A 428 -5.42 -4.09 -7.32
CA THR A 428 -4.87 -5.37 -6.89
C THR A 428 -5.43 -6.54 -7.69
N SER A 429 -6.76 -6.58 -7.87
CA SER A 429 -7.42 -7.62 -8.65
C SER A 429 -6.93 -7.67 -10.10
N PHE A 430 -6.93 -6.53 -10.79
CA PHE A 430 -6.48 -6.48 -12.17
C PHE A 430 -5.00 -6.75 -12.33
N GLY A 431 -4.14 -6.40 -11.36
CA GLY A 431 -2.72 -6.75 -11.42
C GLY A 431 -2.48 -8.26 -11.35
N MET A 432 -3.24 -8.95 -10.50
CA MET A 432 -3.20 -10.42 -10.39
C MET A 432 -3.72 -11.12 -11.67
N PHE A 433 -4.78 -10.58 -12.28
CA PHE A 433 -5.25 -11.08 -13.58
C PHE A 433 -4.26 -10.77 -14.72
N PHE A 434 -3.65 -9.59 -14.70
CA PHE A 434 -2.62 -9.22 -15.68
C PHE A 434 -1.39 -10.12 -15.57
N SER A 435 -0.98 -10.51 -14.36
CA SER A 435 0.04 -11.55 -14.12
C SER A 435 -0.31 -12.86 -14.84
N THR A 436 -1.54 -13.34 -14.65
CA THR A 436 -2.03 -14.58 -15.28
C THR A 436 -2.01 -14.50 -16.80
N ILE A 437 -2.45 -13.36 -17.36
CA ILE A 437 -2.42 -13.11 -18.81
C ILE A 437 -0.98 -13.15 -19.32
N LEU A 438 -0.06 -12.44 -18.65
CA LEU A 438 1.34 -12.35 -19.04
C LEU A 438 2.03 -13.73 -19.02
N VAL A 439 1.85 -14.50 -17.94
CA VAL A 439 2.37 -15.87 -17.84
C VAL A 439 1.80 -16.76 -18.94
N THR A 440 0.49 -16.70 -19.19
CA THR A 440 -0.17 -17.51 -20.24
C THR A 440 0.33 -17.16 -21.64
N ILE A 441 0.54 -15.89 -21.94
CA ILE A 441 1.12 -15.45 -23.22
C ILE A 441 2.52 -16.01 -23.38
N LEU A 442 3.37 -15.90 -22.36
CA LEU A 442 4.75 -16.35 -22.44
C LEU A 442 4.88 -17.86 -22.52
N THR A 443 4.07 -18.64 -21.79
CA THR A 443 4.05 -20.10 -21.91
C THR A 443 3.62 -20.55 -23.30
N ASN A 444 2.70 -19.82 -23.94
CA ASN A 444 2.20 -20.18 -25.26
C ASN A 444 3.11 -19.72 -26.42
N TYR A 445 3.93 -18.68 -26.20
CA TYR A 445 4.70 -18.04 -27.27
C TYR A 445 6.21 -18.36 -27.23
N THR A 446 6.83 -18.38 -26.05
CA THR A 446 8.31 -18.51 -25.92
C THR A 446 8.83 -19.90 -26.29
N GLY A 447 8.00 -20.94 -26.17
CA GLY A 447 8.33 -22.31 -26.59
C GLY A 447 7.92 -22.69 -28.02
N ARG A 448 7.38 -21.75 -28.82
CA ARG A 448 7.03 -22.05 -30.23
C ARG A 448 8.30 -22.10 -31.10
N ASN A 449 8.31 -23.00 -32.07
CA ASN A 449 9.35 -23.13 -33.09
C ASN A 449 10.76 -23.50 -32.58
N GLY A 450 10.86 -24.22 -31.45
CA GLY A 450 12.14 -24.70 -30.93
C GLY A 450 12.99 -23.63 -30.21
N GLY A 451 12.41 -22.47 -29.88
CA GLY A 451 13.05 -21.46 -29.05
C GLY A 451 13.13 -21.85 -27.58
N ASP A 452 14.01 -21.17 -26.83
CA ASP A 452 14.14 -21.31 -25.37
C ASP A 452 12.80 -20.99 -24.69
N ASN A 453 12.14 -22.00 -24.10
CA ASN A 453 10.92 -21.80 -23.34
C ASN A 453 11.25 -21.04 -22.04
N TRP A 454 10.69 -19.84 -21.85
CA TRP A 454 10.99 -19.02 -20.68
C TRP A 454 10.34 -19.59 -19.41
N LEU A 455 9.16 -20.20 -19.54
CA LEU A 455 8.38 -20.75 -18.44
C LEU A 455 7.98 -22.22 -18.73
N PRO A 456 8.95 -23.16 -18.75
CA PRO A 456 8.68 -24.58 -18.91
C PRO A 456 8.03 -25.18 -17.65
N PRO A 457 7.58 -26.45 -17.72
CA PRO A 457 6.90 -27.11 -16.60
C PRO A 457 7.65 -27.08 -15.26
N SER A 458 8.99 -27.10 -15.31
CA SER A 458 9.91 -26.99 -14.18
C SER A 458 10.68 -25.67 -14.26
N ILE A 459 10.80 -24.97 -13.12
CA ILE A 459 11.51 -23.69 -13.02
C ILE A 459 13.03 -23.80 -13.27
N ASN A 460 13.59 -25.00 -13.14
CA ASN A 460 15.02 -25.24 -13.36
C ASN A 460 15.40 -25.30 -14.84
N ASP A 461 14.43 -25.58 -15.71
CA ASP A 461 14.64 -25.72 -17.15
C ASP A 461 14.34 -24.42 -17.92
N GLY A 462 13.85 -23.39 -17.21
CA GLY A 462 13.35 -22.14 -17.78
C GLY A 462 14.29 -20.95 -17.72
N ARG A 463 13.92 -19.90 -18.47
CA ARG A 463 14.57 -18.58 -18.46
C ARG A 463 13.73 -17.57 -17.70
N LEU A 464 13.51 -17.84 -16.41
CA LEU A 464 12.76 -16.95 -15.52
C LEU A 464 13.46 -15.58 -15.34
N ASP A 465 14.77 -15.51 -15.57
CA ASP A 465 15.53 -14.26 -15.63
C ASP A 465 14.96 -13.30 -16.69
N TYR A 466 14.58 -13.80 -17.87
CA TYR A 466 13.96 -12.98 -18.92
C TYR A 466 12.55 -12.52 -18.57
N PHE A 467 11.80 -13.35 -17.83
CA PHE A 467 10.49 -12.97 -17.31
C PHE A 467 10.58 -11.78 -16.35
N TYR A 468 11.52 -11.80 -15.40
CA TYR A 468 11.73 -10.68 -14.48
C TYR A 468 12.26 -9.42 -15.18
N TRP A 469 13.14 -9.56 -16.18
CA TRP A 469 13.56 -8.42 -17.01
C TRP A 469 12.41 -7.79 -17.79
N LEU A 470 11.51 -8.61 -18.35
CA LEU A 470 10.31 -8.11 -19.02
C LEU A 470 9.42 -7.30 -18.08
N LEU A 471 9.18 -7.81 -16.86
CA LEU A 471 8.41 -7.09 -15.83
C LEU A 471 9.08 -5.77 -15.41
N ALA A 472 10.41 -5.76 -15.26
CA ALA A 472 11.16 -4.54 -14.95
C ALA A 472 11.01 -3.49 -16.07
N LEU A 473 11.13 -3.91 -17.34
CA LEU A 473 10.97 -3.03 -18.50
C LEU A 473 9.54 -2.48 -18.63
N LEU A 474 8.53 -3.34 -18.50
CA LEU A 474 7.12 -2.93 -18.53
C LEU A 474 6.81 -1.92 -17.42
N THR A 475 7.38 -2.13 -16.23
CA THR A 475 7.18 -1.22 -15.09
C THR A 475 7.90 0.11 -15.29
N LEU A 476 9.09 0.11 -15.90
CA LEU A 476 9.80 1.33 -16.27
C LEU A 476 9.00 2.16 -17.29
N ILE A 477 8.43 1.52 -18.31
CA ILE A 477 7.55 2.17 -19.27
C ILE A 477 6.30 2.72 -18.58
N ASN A 478 5.68 1.93 -17.70
CA ASN A 478 4.52 2.36 -16.93
C ASN A 478 4.83 3.54 -15.99
N LEU A 479 6.02 3.60 -15.39
CA LEU A 479 6.44 4.74 -14.59
C LEU A 479 6.49 6.03 -15.43
N GLY A 480 6.95 5.96 -16.68
CA GLY A 480 6.89 7.08 -17.63
C GLY A 480 5.45 7.53 -17.90
N PHE A 481 4.52 6.58 -18.12
CA PHE A 481 3.09 6.89 -18.26
C PHE A 481 2.48 7.48 -16.99
N TYR A 482 2.82 6.95 -15.80
CA TYR A 482 2.39 7.49 -14.52
C TYR A 482 2.84 8.94 -14.35
N ILE A 483 4.11 9.25 -14.65
CA ILE A 483 4.63 10.63 -14.56
C ILE A 483 3.86 11.54 -15.53
N LEU A 484 3.61 11.10 -16.76
CA LEU A 484 2.83 11.86 -17.73
C LEU A 484 1.39 12.14 -17.24
N CYS A 485 0.72 11.12 -16.69
CA CYS A 485 -0.61 11.25 -16.12
C CYS A 485 -0.61 12.16 -14.88
N ALA A 486 0.38 12.03 -14.00
CA ALA A 486 0.50 12.82 -12.78
C ALA A 486 0.77 14.30 -13.08
N VAL A 487 1.64 14.62 -14.05
CA VAL A 487 1.91 16.00 -14.48
C VAL A 487 0.67 16.65 -15.12
N ARG A 488 -0.16 15.88 -15.81
CA ARG A 488 -1.42 16.37 -16.42
C ARG A 488 -2.62 16.34 -15.48
N PHE A 489 -2.48 15.75 -14.30
CA PHE A 489 -3.56 15.65 -13.34
C PHE A 489 -3.74 16.99 -12.62
N ILE A 490 -4.92 17.59 -12.77
CA ILE A 490 -5.29 18.82 -12.07
C ILE A 490 -5.99 18.42 -10.76
N PRO A 491 -5.37 18.68 -9.57
CA PRO A 491 -5.97 18.34 -8.29
C PRO A 491 -7.17 19.25 -7.97
N ASN A 492 -8.10 18.77 -7.14
CA ASN A 492 -9.26 19.56 -6.73
C ASN A 492 -8.85 20.67 -5.74
N SER A 493 -9.22 21.92 -6.04
CA SER A 493 -8.75 23.17 -5.42
C SER A 493 -8.99 23.29 -3.90
N THR A 494 -9.96 22.57 -3.36
CA THR A 494 -10.46 22.75 -1.99
C THR A 494 -9.57 22.17 -0.88
N LYS A 495 -8.52 21.41 -1.22
CA LYS A 495 -7.58 20.79 -0.25
C LYS A 495 -6.10 21.09 -0.47
N ILE A 496 -5.76 21.83 -1.53
CA ILE A 496 -4.37 22.12 -1.93
C ILE A 496 -3.65 23.01 -0.89
N VAL A 497 -4.38 23.90 -0.23
CA VAL A 497 -3.78 24.85 0.73
C VAL A 497 -3.35 24.16 2.04
N THR A 498 -4.07 23.11 2.46
CA THR A 498 -3.66 22.27 3.62
C THR A 498 -2.47 21.37 3.32
N ASP A 499 -2.27 20.97 2.06
CA ASP A 499 -1.24 19.99 1.67
C ASP A 499 0.11 20.66 1.33
N MET A 500 0.08 21.90 0.81
CA MET A 500 1.31 22.69 0.59
C MET A 500 2.04 23.00 1.91
N ASN A 501 1.28 23.19 3.00
CA ASN A 501 1.80 23.34 4.36
C ASN A 501 2.42 22.04 4.89
N GLY A 502 1.81 20.88 4.60
CA GLY A 502 2.35 19.56 4.95
C GLY A 502 3.62 19.19 4.18
N GLY A 503 3.74 19.59 2.91
CA GLY A 503 4.93 19.36 2.09
C GLY A 503 6.17 20.13 2.57
N ILE A 504 6.01 21.38 3.00
CA ILE A 504 7.09 22.20 3.56
C ILE A 504 7.53 21.64 4.92
N GLU A 505 6.58 21.26 5.78
CA GLU A 505 6.87 20.61 7.07
C GLU A 505 7.58 19.25 6.89
N MET A 506 7.21 18.48 5.87
CA MET A 506 7.84 17.19 5.57
C MET A 506 9.29 17.33 5.12
N CYS A 507 9.59 18.25 4.21
CA CYS A 507 10.96 18.50 3.76
C CYS A 507 11.86 19.00 4.90
N GLU A 508 11.35 19.87 5.78
CA GLU A 508 12.05 20.31 6.98
C GLU A 508 12.32 19.14 7.93
N ARG A 509 11.31 18.32 8.26
CA ARG A 509 11.47 17.20 9.20
C ARG A 509 12.46 16.15 8.69
N LEU A 510 12.47 15.85 7.40
CA LEU A 510 13.40 14.91 6.80
C LEU A 510 14.86 15.43 6.87
N SER A 511 15.08 16.69 6.50
CA SER A 511 16.38 17.38 6.62
C SER A 511 16.86 17.37 8.08
N SER A 512 15.99 17.79 9.00
CA SER A 512 16.28 17.89 10.44
C SER A 512 16.64 16.55 11.07
N MET A 513 15.88 15.48 10.79
CA MET A 513 16.17 14.14 11.32
C MET A 513 17.45 13.54 10.73
N ALA A 514 17.73 13.78 9.44
CA ALA A 514 18.97 13.33 8.80
C ALA A 514 20.20 14.02 9.38
N ILE A 515 20.12 15.33 9.65
CA ILE A 515 21.19 16.08 10.31
C ILE A 515 21.38 15.56 11.74
N ILE A 516 20.32 15.45 12.53
CA ILE A 516 20.38 15.03 13.94
C ILE A 516 20.93 13.60 14.09
N ALA A 517 20.50 12.66 13.24
CA ALA A 517 20.94 11.26 13.32
C ALA A 517 22.43 11.08 13.04
N ASN A 518 23.00 11.92 12.17
CA ASN A 518 24.41 11.84 11.77
C ASN A 518 25.31 12.79 12.55
N MET A 519 24.76 13.74 13.30
CA MET A 519 25.50 14.80 13.99
C MET A 519 26.50 14.26 15.03
N VAL A 520 26.08 13.32 15.89
CA VAL A 520 26.98 12.72 16.90
C VAL A 520 28.07 11.89 16.24
N THR A 521 27.70 11.10 15.23
CA THR A 521 28.64 10.28 14.44
C THR A 521 29.67 11.14 13.72
N TYR A 522 29.25 12.29 13.16
CA TYR A 522 30.13 13.24 12.49
C TYR A 522 31.08 13.92 13.47
N PHE A 523 30.60 14.36 14.63
CA PHE A 523 31.44 15.00 15.62
C PHE A 523 32.49 14.07 16.22
N VAL A 524 32.12 12.83 16.49
CA VAL A 524 33.04 11.82 17.05
C VAL A 524 33.96 11.27 15.96
N GLY A 525 33.41 10.92 14.79
CA GLY A 525 34.12 10.24 13.72
C GLY A 525 34.98 11.16 12.85
N THR A 526 34.47 12.35 12.52
CA THR A 526 35.11 13.27 11.57
C THR A 526 35.74 14.49 12.25
N MET A 527 35.13 15.06 13.28
CA MET A 527 35.67 16.22 13.99
C MET A 527 36.53 15.86 15.21
N HIS A 528 36.63 14.56 15.51
CA HIS A 528 37.41 13.98 16.62
C HIS A 528 37.07 14.55 18.00
N LEU A 529 35.84 15.03 18.21
CA LEU A 529 35.41 15.53 19.51
C LEU A 529 35.18 14.39 20.51
N PRO A 530 35.42 14.63 21.81
CA PRO A 530 34.99 13.71 22.87
C PRO A 530 33.48 13.46 22.80
N SER A 531 33.06 12.21 22.96
CA SER A 531 31.64 11.79 22.85
C SER A 531 30.69 12.57 23.76
N ALA A 532 31.17 12.99 24.94
CA ALA A 532 30.41 13.84 25.86
C ALA A 532 30.17 15.26 25.29
N SER A 533 31.21 15.87 24.71
CA SER A 533 31.13 17.19 24.08
C SER A 533 30.27 17.16 22.82
N ALA A 534 30.40 16.11 22.00
CA ALA A 534 29.59 15.89 20.80
C ALA A 534 28.09 15.73 21.14
N SER A 535 27.78 14.98 22.21
CA SER A 535 26.40 14.80 22.70
C SER A 535 25.81 16.10 23.25
N ASN A 536 26.59 16.86 24.02
CA ASN A 536 26.18 18.17 24.54
C ASN A 536 25.94 19.19 23.43
N PHE A 537 26.75 19.16 22.37
CA PHE A 537 26.57 20.05 21.23
C PHE A 537 25.30 19.67 20.42
N ALA A 538 25.04 18.37 20.25
CA ALA A 538 23.81 17.87 19.61
C ALA A 538 22.54 18.19 20.42
N SER A 539 22.58 18.08 21.74
CA SER A 539 21.45 18.42 22.60
C SER A 539 21.20 19.93 22.64
N THR A 540 22.26 20.74 22.69
CA THR A 540 22.18 22.21 22.68
C THR A 540 21.57 22.70 21.37
N SER A 541 22.06 22.24 20.22
CA SER A 541 21.51 22.59 18.91
C SER A 541 20.02 22.24 18.78
N ARG A 542 19.61 21.06 19.31
CA ARG A 542 18.21 20.64 19.36
C ARG A 542 17.36 21.54 20.25
N GLY A 543 17.89 21.96 21.41
CA GLY A 543 17.21 22.91 22.29
C GLY A 543 17.04 24.29 21.63
N THR A 544 18.08 24.77 20.94
CA THR A 544 18.06 26.05 20.24
C THR A 544 17.02 26.09 19.11
N SER A 545 16.86 25.01 18.34
CA SER A 545 15.86 24.98 17.25
C SER A 545 14.41 25.05 17.77
N TYR A 546 14.12 24.45 18.93
CA TYR A 546 12.81 24.58 19.57
C TYR A 546 12.57 25.98 20.15
N LEU A 547 13.59 26.60 20.74
CA LEU A 547 13.48 27.97 21.24
C LEU A 547 13.24 28.97 20.09
N LEU A 548 13.92 28.78 18.96
CA LEU A 548 13.74 29.60 17.76
C LEU A 548 12.36 29.44 17.11
N CYS A 549 11.62 28.35 17.39
CA CYS A 549 10.22 28.25 16.99
C CYS A 549 9.37 29.35 17.64
N LEU A 550 9.63 29.69 18.91
CA LEU A 550 8.89 30.74 19.60
C LEU A 550 9.13 32.11 18.94
N PHE A 551 10.38 32.42 18.62
CA PHE A 551 10.73 33.65 17.89
C PHE A 551 10.16 33.68 16.48
N GLY A 552 10.18 32.55 15.76
CA GLY A 552 9.55 32.42 14.45
C GLY A 552 8.05 32.75 14.48
N GLY A 553 7.34 32.27 15.50
CA GLY A 553 5.92 32.59 15.72
C GLY A 553 5.68 34.06 16.03
N ILE A 554 6.50 34.66 16.91
CA ILE A 554 6.40 36.10 17.24
C ILE A 554 6.63 36.95 15.99
N VAL A 555 7.65 36.63 15.19
CA VAL A 555 7.96 37.36 13.94
C VAL A 555 6.84 37.24 12.92
N ALA A 556 6.27 36.04 12.78
CA ALA A 556 5.14 35.78 11.91
C ALA A 556 3.88 36.55 12.32
N ASP A 557 3.61 36.62 13.62
CA ASP A 557 2.36 37.17 14.14
C ASP A 557 2.44 38.70 14.28
N SER A 558 3.63 39.25 14.50
CA SER A 558 3.81 40.66 14.85
C SER A 558 4.32 41.55 13.71
N PHE A 559 5.02 41.00 12.70
CA PHE A 559 5.78 41.84 11.75
C PHE A 559 5.56 41.54 10.26
N ILE A 560 5.73 40.30 9.82
CA ILE A 560 5.84 39.98 8.38
C ILE A 560 4.77 39.02 7.84
N GLY A 561 3.95 38.44 8.71
CA GLY A 561 2.92 37.47 8.34
C GLY A 561 3.47 36.07 8.11
N ARG A 562 2.66 35.06 8.46
CA ARG A 562 3.08 33.65 8.47
C ARG A 562 3.60 33.13 7.11
N TYR A 563 3.04 33.58 5.99
CA TYR A 563 3.50 33.17 4.65
C TYR A 563 4.94 33.65 4.36
N TRP A 564 5.23 34.93 4.58
CA TRP A 564 6.56 35.48 4.35
C TRP A 564 7.59 34.96 5.35
N THR A 565 7.20 34.71 6.60
CA THR A 565 8.06 34.02 7.56
C THR A 565 8.47 32.64 7.07
N ILE A 566 7.54 31.85 6.52
CA ILE A 566 7.85 30.52 5.96
C ILE A 566 8.79 30.66 4.76
N ALA A 567 8.50 31.57 3.82
CA ALA A 567 9.32 31.74 2.62
C ALA A 567 10.76 32.14 2.96
N ILE A 568 10.94 33.11 3.87
CA ILE A 568 12.25 33.58 4.31
C ILE A 568 12.98 32.48 5.10
N ALA A 569 12.28 31.81 6.02
CA ALA A 569 12.87 30.74 6.82
C ALA A 569 13.26 29.51 5.98
N ALA A 570 12.49 29.18 4.94
CA ALA A 570 12.82 28.14 3.98
C ALA A 570 14.06 28.50 3.14
N ALA A 571 14.17 29.75 2.68
CA ALA A 571 15.35 30.22 1.98
C ALA A 571 16.62 30.16 2.86
N ILE A 572 16.52 30.62 4.12
CA ILE A 572 17.63 30.53 5.09
C ILE A 572 18.03 29.07 5.35
N HIS A 573 17.05 28.17 5.50
CA HIS A 573 17.30 26.75 5.73
C HIS A 573 18.02 26.09 4.54
N ALA A 574 17.48 26.26 3.33
CA ALA A 574 17.92 25.54 2.14
C ALA A 574 19.18 26.13 1.50
N GLU A 575 19.25 27.46 1.32
CA GLU A 575 20.33 28.11 0.59
C GLU A 575 21.56 28.39 1.48
N TRP A 576 21.35 28.65 2.77
CA TRP A 576 22.42 29.08 3.68
C TRP A 576 22.79 27.98 4.67
N GLY A 577 21.82 27.37 5.35
CA GLY A 577 22.08 26.33 6.37
C GLY A 577 22.64 25.03 5.77
N THR A 578 21.86 24.35 4.93
CA THR A 578 22.23 23.02 4.41
C THR A 578 23.39 23.07 3.40
N CYS A 579 23.48 24.12 2.59
CA CYS A 579 24.61 24.30 1.67
C CYS A 579 25.93 24.53 2.42
N LEU A 580 25.94 25.38 3.47
CA LEU A 580 27.16 25.58 4.26
C LEU A 580 27.56 24.33 5.04
N LEU A 581 26.59 23.53 5.51
CA LEU A 581 26.87 22.21 6.09
C LEU A 581 27.54 21.29 5.06
N ALA A 582 26.97 21.17 3.86
CA ALA A 582 27.56 20.34 2.79
C ALA A 582 28.99 20.80 2.42
N ILE A 583 29.19 22.11 2.28
CA ILE A 583 30.50 22.71 1.98
C ILE A 583 31.51 22.43 3.11
N SER A 584 31.09 22.55 4.37
CA SER A 584 31.95 22.27 5.52
C SER A 584 32.40 20.81 5.61
N THR A 585 31.59 19.88 5.09
CA THR A 585 31.92 18.45 5.04
C THR A 585 32.73 18.04 3.81
N ALA A 586 32.66 18.80 2.72
CA ALA A 586 33.22 18.43 1.42
C ALA A 586 34.61 19.02 1.16
N LEU A 587 34.96 20.16 1.79
CA LEU A 587 36.23 20.83 1.58
C LEU A 587 37.33 20.30 2.52
N PRO A 588 38.44 19.77 1.99
CA PRO A 588 39.53 19.19 2.80
C PRO A 588 40.17 20.17 3.79
N ASN A 589 40.10 21.47 3.50
CA ASN A 589 40.65 22.53 4.36
C ASN A 589 39.75 22.87 5.56
N LEU A 590 38.47 22.45 5.53
CA LEU A 590 37.48 22.73 6.57
C LEU A 590 37.21 21.52 7.48
N SER A 591 37.72 20.34 7.13
CA SER A 591 37.74 19.13 7.97
C SER A 591 39.14 18.87 8.51
N PRO A 592 39.31 18.36 9.75
CA PRO A 592 40.61 17.91 10.23
C PRO A 592 41.12 16.72 9.38
N PRO A 593 42.44 16.56 9.24
CA PRO A 593 43.02 15.47 8.45
C PRO A 593 42.68 14.09 9.06
N PRO A 594 42.51 13.05 8.23
CA PRO A 594 42.15 11.72 8.70
C PRO A 594 43.20 11.15 9.66
N CYS A 595 42.75 10.48 10.74
CA CYS A 595 43.65 9.88 11.72
C CYS A 595 44.59 8.86 11.06
N ASN A 596 45.89 9.02 11.26
CA ASN A 596 46.88 8.07 10.79
C ASN A 596 46.93 6.84 11.73
N PRO A 597 46.57 5.63 11.26
CA PRO A 597 46.56 4.44 12.11
C PRO A 597 47.95 3.98 12.58
N ALA A 598 49.04 4.53 12.03
CA ALA A 598 50.41 4.22 12.43
C ALA A 598 50.92 5.00 13.67
N LEU A 599 50.22 6.07 14.08
CA LEU A 599 50.58 6.92 15.23
C LEU A 599 49.52 6.75 16.30
N SER A 600 49.75 5.84 17.25
CA SER A 600 48.72 5.35 18.17
C SER A 600 48.27 6.33 19.26
N ASN A 601 48.60 7.62 19.24
CA ASN A 601 48.08 8.53 20.26
C ASN A 601 47.93 9.98 19.77
N LYS A 602 46.67 10.41 19.68
CA LYS A 602 46.09 11.75 19.41
C LYS A 602 45.81 12.06 17.93
N CYS A 603 44.55 11.84 17.54
CA CYS A 603 43.94 12.56 16.41
C CYS A 603 43.86 14.05 16.78
N THR A 604 44.18 14.93 15.83
CA THR A 604 44.02 16.38 16.00
C THR A 604 42.54 16.74 15.96
N GLU A 605 42.02 17.27 17.08
CA GLU A 605 40.68 17.85 17.14
C GLU A 605 40.54 19.01 16.14
N ALA A 606 39.31 19.27 15.69
CA ALA A 606 39.03 20.36 14.76
C ALA A 606 39.44 21.73 15.35
N ASN A 607 40.07 22.56 14.52
CA ASN A 607 40.54 23.88 14.94
C ASN A 607 39.35 24.85 15.11
N SER A 608 39.51 25.90 15.93
CA SER A 608 38.47 26.92 16.19
C SER A 608 37.75 27.47 14.93
N PRO A 609 38.44 27.76 13.80
CA PRO A 609 37.77 28.22 12.58
C PRO A 609 36.88 27.15 11.92
N GLN A 610 37.32 25.88 11.95
CA GLN A 610 36.59 24.75 11.38
C GLN A 610 35.32 24.47 12.17
N MET A 611 35.41 24.54 13.50
CA MET A 611 34.26 24.45 14.38
C MET A 611 33.31 25.65 14.20
N GLY A 612 33.85 26.86 14.01
CA GLY A 612 33.07 28.08 13.83
C GLY A 612 32.18 28.05 12.57
N VAL A 613 32.71 27.60 11.43
CA VAL A 613 31.94 27.49 10.18
C VAL A 613 30.81 26.47 10.30
N PHE A 614 31.10 25.30 10.88
CA PHE A 614 30.09 24.25 11.10
C PHE A 614 28.99 24.71 12.06
N THR A 615 29.38 25.38 13.14
CA THR A 615 28.47 25.92 14.15
C THR A 615 27.56 27.02 13.57
N MET A 616 28.11 27.91 12.74
CA MET A 616 27.34 28.94 12.04
C MET A 616 26.32 28.34 11.08
N ALA A 617 26.71 27.31 10.33
CA ALA A 617 25.81 26.60 9.42
C ALA A 617 24.65 25.91 10.17
N LEU A 618 24.93 25.32 11.34
CA LEU A 618 23.91 24.77 12.23
C LEU A 618 22.96 25.83 12.78
N TYR A 619 23.45 27.00 13.18
CA TYR A 619 22.58 28.08 13.66
C TYR A 619 21.63 28.58 12.57
N LEU A 620 22.12 28.76 11.34
CA LEU A 620 21.28 29.15 10.19
C LEU A 620 20.22 28.09 9.87
N THR A 621 20.61 26.81 9.94
CA THR A 621 19.69 25.69 9.76
C THR A 621 18.58 25.72 10.83
N ASN A 622 18.94 25.96 12.10
CA ASN A 622 18.01 26.02 13.23
C ASN A 622 17.08 27.24 13.18
N ILE A 623 17.54 28.39 12.68
CA ILE A 623 16.72 29.59 12.44
C ILE A 623 15.64 29.29 11.40
N GLY A 624 16.03 28.64 10.29
CA GLY A 624 15.09 28.21 9.26
C GLY A 624 14.04 27.24 9.79
N ILE A 625 14.45 26.23 10.57
CA ILE A 625 13.53 25.28 11.22
C ILE A 625 12.53 26.02 12.13
N GLY A 626 13.01 26.95 12.95
CA GLY A 626 12.18 27.71 13.89
C GLY A 626 11.09 28.54 13.19
N GLY A 627 11.44 29.24 12.11
CA GLY A 627 10.50 30.07 11.35
C GLY A 627 9.43 29.24 10.61
N ILE A 628 9.83 28.11 10.02
CA ILE A 628 8.91 27.22 9.29
C ILE A 628 7.91 26.58 10.26
N LYS A 629 8.42 25.94 11.32
CA LYS A 629 7.62 25.06 12.18
C LYS A 629 6.54 25.79 12.98
N SER A 630 6.83 27.01 13.42
CA SER A 630 5.89 27.86 14.15
C SER A 630 4.82 28.47 13.26
N SER A 631 5.22 28.92 12.07
CA SER A 631 4.33 29.63 11.15
C SER A 631 3.38 28.69 10.41
N VAL A 632 3.82 27.47 10.09
CA VAL A 632 2.98 26.43 9.46
C VAL A 632 1.82 26.01 10.37
N ALA A 633 2.10 25.86 11.68
CA ALA A 633 1.08 25.47 12.67
C ALA A 633 -0.06 26.51 12.80
N GLY A 634 0.27 27.81 12.78
CA GLY A 634 -0.72 28.89 12.89
C GLY A 634 -1.41 29.27 11.57
N LEU A 635 -0.81 29.00 10.41
CA LEU A 635 -1.45 29.21 9.09
C LEU A 635 -2.67 28.29 8.91
N GLY A 636 -2.65 27.13 9.54
CA GLY A 636 -3.79 26.21 9.58
C GLY A 636 -4.96 26.77 10.39
N THR A 637 -4.74 27.58 11.44
CA THR A 637 -5.80 28.14 12.28
C THR A 637 -6.37 29.45 11.72
N ASP A 638 -5.53 30.35 11.20
CA ASP A 638 -5.97 31.67 10.72
C ASP A 638 -6.83 31.57 9.43
N GLN A 639 -6.66 30.51 8.66
CA GLN A 639 -7.47 30.24 7.46
C GLN A 639 -8.86 29.68 7.77
N PHE A 640 -9.09 29.10 8.95
CA PHE A 640 -10.43 28.76 9.40
C PHE A 640 -11.22 30.03 9.75
N ASP A 641 -10.58 31.02 10.39
CA ASP A 641 -11.22 32.28 10.76
C ASP A 641 -11.48 33.21 9.55
N GLN A 642 -10.53 33.35 8.61
CA GLN A 642 -10.73 34.16 7.40
C GLN A 642 -11.83 33.63 6.46
N LYS A 643 -12.16 32.35 6.54
CA LYS A 643 -13.21 31.73 5.74
C LYS A 643 -14.60 32.15 6.22
N ASP A 644 -14.76 32.30 7.53
CA ASP A 644 -16.01 32.75 8.15
C ASP A 644 -16.27 34.26 7.85
N ASP A 645 -15.21 35.06 7.72
CA ASP A 645 -15.31 36.49 7.42
C ASP A 645 -15.40 36.82 5.92
N LYS A 646 -14.74 36.05 5.03
CA LYS A 646 -14.91 36.22 3.57
C LYS A 646 -16.27 35.74 3.08
N GLU A 647 -16.86 34.70 3.69
CA GLU A 647 -18.24 34.30 3.41
C GLU A 647 -19.24 35.38 3.87
N LYS A 648 -18.98 36.06 4.98
CA LYS A 648 -19.77 37.23 5.43
C LYS A 648 -19.59 38.47 4.53
N ALA A 649 -18.37 38.75 4.05
CA ALA A 649 -18.08 39.91 3.21
C ALA A 649 -18.53 39.74 1.75
N GLN A 650 -18.46 38.52 1.19
CA GLN A 650 -19.00 38.22 -0.14
C GLN A 650 -20.54 38.23 -0.16
N MET A 651 -21.21 37.92 0.96
CA MET A 651 -22.64 38.19 1.10
C MET A 651 -22.94 39.69 1.06
N ALA A 652 -22.15 40.54 1.72
CA ALA A 652 -22.39 41.98 1.76
C ALA A 652 -22.24 42.66 0.38
N HIS A 653 -21.29 42.23 -0.45
CA HIS A 653 -21.05 42.84 -1.77
C HIS A 653 -22.01 42.34 -2.86
N PHE A 654 -22.67 41.19 -2.67
CA PHE A 654 -23.68 40.64 -3.60
C PHE A 654 -25.08 41.24 -3.40
N PHE A 655 -25.29 42.04 -2.34
CA PHE A 655 -26.53 42.77 -2.11
C PHE A 655 -26.53 44.20 -2.67
N ASP A 656 -25.38 44.75 -3.11
CA ASP A 656 -25.25 46.15 -3.57
C ASP A 656 -24.93 46.33 -5.08
N THR A 657 -24.89 45.26 -5.86
CA THR A 657 -24.82 45.27 -7.35
C THR A 657 -25.68 44.17 -7.92
#